data_AF-A0A423J613-F1
#
_entry.id   AF-A0A423J613-F1
#
_cell.length_a   1.000
_cell.length_b   1.000
_cell.length_c   1.000
_cell.angle_alpha   90.00
_cell.angle_beta   90.00
_cell.angle_gamma   90.00
#
_symmetry.space_group_name_H-M   'P 1'
#
loop_
_entity.id
_entity.type
_entity.pdbx_description
1 polymer ?
#
loop_
_entity_poly.entity_id
_entity_poly.type
_entity_poly.pdbx_seq_one_letter_code
_entity_poly.pdbx_strand_id
1 'polypeptide(L)'
;MIESISLKNIATYSSVTPEVLAQLRAVNVIYGANGAGKTTLSRLIADPGISSDCAVNWKNNHLMPALVYNSDFIAENYSDSKDLKGVFTLGKAEQAQLDLLETLKAGRKRYEQLRDSATVQLSGADGKGGKHSELRALDARLVGHCWEQKTKYDDIFQEAFKGSRSSKDSFRTRVLQEHVNNKSAVVDLDDLKKRALVLYGEAPVLLDIVPVFDFSALTSLASSPILKKKIIGKSDVDVAALIERLGNSDWVRQGMTYLEHVDDQCPFCQQDTPHDFEKNLIEYFDETFEADVKLLRAFGDNYFSKAEELLDRAQKLLGAEYAHLNKEILSVEFKAFEAILQVNKERIRNKFSSPSLEVKLESFAEISQKIQEVMLEANSKAAEHNNLVAGFATEQAKLTSEIWKYLVEIDLKKSLAEYAVDKNKLDRAIDGMTRALDRSKQDILQTDADIATIESDLTSVRPTVTAINALLKDFGFRSFSLEVAAGDNSYKLIRSDGADARKTLSEGERTFVTFLYFYHLLRGSTSASGITSERIVVIDDPVSSLDSDVLFIVGSLIKQLFKDVRAKGSTIRQVFVLTHNVHFHKEITFDPLRSSDNAMAHESFWVVRKPDHFSKVERHVQNPIKTSYQLLWSELRRDPLPTLTLQNTLRRILENYFKILGGIDTGELLSKFDGLEKVQCQSLISWVNDGSHYTQDDLYLAIGERTAASYMRIFYKIFKAADHLAHYKMMMGKDFVDLAPDEPEVANEVKIESITADEADGAQKTKETVEASPTKGAAANPQDISEVQPILEPGLVVPLSLAVNPITLDLLPNTESVETTIPQPAAHPSTQSSLLPPATPEDELGIPF
;
A
#
# COMPACT_ATOMS: atom_id res chain seq x y z
N MET A 1 -13.09 -14.54 12.97
CA MET A 1 -12.68 -15.71 13.79
C MET A 1 -11.73 -16.56 12.98
N ILE A 2 -10.77 -17.19 13.65
CA ILE A 2 -9.83 -18.16 13.05
C ILE A 2 -10.56 -19.50 12.90
N GLU A 3 -10.49 -20.08 11.70
CA GLU A 3 -11.09 -21.38 11.36
C GLU A 3 -10.06 -22.52 11.45
N SER A 4 -8.81 -22.24 11.07
CA SER A 4 -7.70 -23.18 11.23
C SER A 4 -6.34 -22.51 11.41
N ILE A 5 -5.43 -23.22 12.06
CA ILE A 5 -4.02 -22.81 12.24
C ILE A 5 -3.12 -23.96 11.78
N SER A 6 -2.17 -23.68 10.90
CA SER A 6 -1.15 -24.61 10.42
C SER A 6 0.21 -24.20 10.97
N LEU A 7 0.89 -25.12 11.64
CA LEU A 7 2.20 -24.96 12.26
C LEU A 7 3.23 -25.83 11.54
N LYS A 8 4.24 -25.20 10.94
CA LYS A 8 5.34 -25.88 10.26
C LYS A 8 6.61 -25.06 10.43
N ASN A 9 7.73 -25.75 10.60
CA ASN A 9 9.06 -25.14 10.66
C ASN A 9 9.16 -23.96 11.65
N ILE A 10 8.58 -24.12 12.85
CA ILE A 10 8.57 -23.08 13.88
C ILE A 10 8.79 -23.70 15.27
N ALA A 11 9.80 -23.22 16.00
CA ALA A 11 10.16 -23.69 17.34
C ALA A 11 10.23 -25.23 17.47
N THR A 12 9.26 -25.84 18.17
CA THR A 12 9.22 -27.30 18.38
C THR A 12 8.39 -28.06 17.33
N TYR A 13 7.86 -27.39 16.30
CA TYR A 13 7.07 -28.02 15.24
C TYR A 13 7.94 -28.43 14.05
N SER A 14 7.65 -29.59 13.44
CA SER A 14 8.45 -30.19 12.38
C SER A 14 8.56 -29.30 11.13
N SER A 15 9.73 -29.31 10.48
CA SER A 15 9.93 -28.68 9.18
C SER A 15 9.34 -29.50 8.02
N VAL A 16 9.07 -30.78 8.24
CA VAL A 16 8.60 -31.71 7.19
C VAL A 16 7.08 -31.84 7.22
N THR A 17 6.51 -32.16 8.38
CA THR A 17 5.06 -32.41 8.53
C THR A 17 4.37 -31.25 9.27
N PRO A 18 3.41 -30.56 8.63
CA PRO A 18 2.64 -29.50 9.30
C PRO A 18 1.62 -30.10 10.27
N GLU A 19 1.51 -29.48 11.45
CA GLU A 19 0.46 -29.77 12.42
C GLU A 19 -0.68 -28.77 12.28
N VAL A 20 -1.92 -29.26 12.18
CA VAL A 20 -3.07 -28.41 11.83
C VAL A 20 -4.17 -28.47 12.89
N LEU A 21 -4.46 -27.32 13.50
CA LEU A 21 -5.65 -27.12 14.31
C LEU A 21 -6.81 -26.73 13.39
N ALA A 22 -7.62 -27.68 12.96
CA ALA A 22 -8.79 -27.44 12.10
C ALA A 22 -10.11 -27.39 12.89
N GLN A 23 -11.10 -26.67 12.36
CA GLN A 23 -12.45 -26.53 12.93
C GLN A 23 -12.45 -25.90 14.33
N LEU A 24 -11.66 -24.83 14.48
CA LEU A 24 -11.65 -24.02 15.69
C LEU A 24 -13.03 -23.40 15.95
N ARG A 25 -13.40 -23.28 17.21
CA ARG A 25 -14.70 -22.80 17.68
C ARG A 25 -14.55 -21.46 18.39
N ALA A 26 -15.66 -20.94 18.92
CA ALA A 26 -15.66 -19.68 19.66
C ALA A 26 -14.83 -19.77 20.95
N VAL A 27 -14.80 -20.94 21.59
CA VAL A 27 -13.93 -21.26 22.74
C VAL A 27 -13.03 -22.45 22.38
N ASN A 28 -11.72 -22.30 22.56
CA ASN A 28 -10.75 -23.37 22.29
C ASN A 28 -9.87 -23.56 23.51
N VAL A 29 -9.94 -24.74 24.13
CA VAL A 29 -9.11 -25.05 25.30
C VAL A 29 -8.06 -26.09 24.91
N ILE A 30 -6.80 -25.74 25.15
CA ILE A 30 -5.63 -26.46 24.65
C ILE A 30 -4.79 -26.87 25.84
N TYR A 31 -4.71 -28.18 26.08
CA TYR A 31 -3.87 -28.74 27.13
C TYR A 31 -2.50 -29.15 26.57
N GLY A 32 -1.43 -28.98 27.32
CA GLY A 32 -0.12 -29.52 26.93
C GLY A 32 0.94 -29.31 27.99
N ALA A 33 1.88 -30.25 28.08
CA ALA A 33 2.99 -30.17 29.02
C ALA A 33 3.87 -28.93 28.79
N ASN A 34 4.69 -28.57 29.77
CA ASN A 34 5.68 -27.52 29.61
C ASN A 34 6.69 -27.89 28.51
N GLY A 35 7.04 -26.93 27.66
CA GLY A 35 7.91 -27.17 26.51
C GLY A 35 7.25 -27.90 25.32
N ALA A 36 5.93 -28.17 25.36
CA ALA A 36 5.23 -28.85 24.26
C ALA A 36 4.92 -27.96 23.04
N GLY A 37 5.20 -26.65 23.07
CA GLY A 37 4.96 -25.74 21.94
C GLY A 37 3.73 -24.83 22.05
N LYS A 38 3.02 -24.82 23.19
CA LYS A 38 1.84 -23.97 23.44
C LYS A 38 2.10 -22.48 23.20
N THR A 39 3.20 -21.95 23.74
CA THR A 39 3.55 -20.52 23.59
C THR A 39 3.90 -20.12 22.15
N THR A 40 4.35 -21.07 21.34
CA THR A 40 4.52 -20.83 19.90
C THR A 40 3.18 -20.60 19.22
N LEU A 41 2.14 -21.35 19.61
CA LEU A 41 0.78 -21.14 19.12
C LEU A 41 0.22 -19.79 19.55
N SER A 42 0.44 -19.36 20.81
CA SER A 42 -0.02 -18.04 21.27
C SER A 42 0.67 -16.90 20.53
N ARG A 43 1.98 -17.00 20.27
CA ARG A 43 2.75 -16.04 19.47
C ARG A 43 2.34 -15.98 18.01
N LEU A 44 2.07 -17.13 17.37
CA LEU A 44 1.62 -17.18 15.97
C LEU A 44 0.23 -16.53 15.80
N ILE A 45 -0.66 -16.65 16.79
CA ILE A 45 -1.96 -15.97 16.76
C ILE A 45 -1.79 -14.45 16.93
N ALA A 46 -0.85 -14.02 17.77
CA ALA A 46 -0.54 -12.60 17.95
C ALA A 46 0.05 -11.96 16.67
N ASP A 47 1.01 -12.66 16.06
CA ASP A 47 1.69 -12.24 14.84
C ASP A 47 1.76 -13.39 13.83
N PRO A 48 0.79 -13.48 12.90
CA PRO A 48 0.81 -14.47 11.82
C PRO A 48 2.03 -14.34 10.89
N GLY A 49 2.73 -13.21 10.90
CA GLY A 49 3.92 -12.95 10.06
C GLY A 49 5.22 -13.53 10.62
N ILE A 50 5.22 -14.06 11.84
CA ILE A 50 6.42 -14.58 12.52
C ILE A 50 7.08 -15.77 11.78
N SER A 51 6.33 -16.46 10.91
CA SER A 51 6.86 -17.52 10.05
C SER A 51 6.08 -17.62 8.74
N SER A 52 6.79 -17.66 7.61
CA SER A 52 6.20 -17.85 6.28
C SER A 52 5.70 -19.28 6.03
N ASP A 53 6.16 -20.25 6.82
CA ASP A 53 5.77 -21.66 6.71
C ASP A 53 4.49 -21.98 7.50
N CYS A 54 4.03 -21.06 8.33
CA CYS A 54 2.80 -21.17 9.11
C CYS A 54 1.64 -20.43 8.44
N ALA A 55 0.40 -20.83 8.75
CA ALA A 55 -0.79 -20.16 8.22
C ALA A 55 -1.87 -20.06 9.30
N VAL A 56 -2.46 -18.86 9.43
CA VAL A 56 -3.65 -18.61 10.26
C VAL A 56 -4.79 -18.27 9.32
N ASN A 57 -5.76 -19.18 9.18
CA ASN A 57 -6.88 -19.03 8.26
C ASN A 57 -8.07 -18.40 8.97
N TRP A 58 -8.51 -17.26 8.46
CA TRP A 58 -9.61 -16.48 9.00
C TRP A 58 -10.88 -16.69 8.20
N LYS A 59 -12.02 -16.74 8.89
CA LYS A 59 -13.33 -16.76 8.23
C LYS A 59 -13.49 -15.55 7.30
N ASN A 60 -13.85 -15.80 6.04
CA ASN A 60 -14.00 -14.79 4.97
C ASN A 60 -12.74 -13.94 4.72
N ASN A 61 -11.54 -14.42 5.06
CA ASN A 61 -10.28 -13.66 4.98
C ASN A 61 -10.30 -12.32 5.76
N HIS A 62 -11.21 -12.18 6.74
CA HIS A 62 -11.28 -10.99 7.57
C HIS A 62 -10.31 -11.11 8.75
N LEU A 63 -9.13 -10.49 8.60
CA LEU A 63 -8.12 -10.43 9.65
C LEU A 63 -8.64 -9.62 10.84
N MET A 64 -8.55 -10.20 12.03
CA MET A 64 -8.92 -9.51 13.26
C MET A 64 -7.73 -9.42 14.21
N PRO A 65 -7.61 -8.33 14.98
CA PRO A 65 -6.56 -8.21 15.98
C PRO A 65 -6.71 -9.28 17.07
N ALA A 66 -5.58 -9.82 17.52
CA ALA A 66 -5.50 -10.73 18.66
C ALA A 66 -4.84 -10.03 19.85
N LEU A 67 -5.39 -10.21 21.06
CA LEU A 67 -4.78 -9.82 22.31
C LEU A 67 -4.36 -11.08 23.08
N VAL A 68 -3.07 -11.20 23.35
CA VAL A 68 -2.46 -12.42 23.87
C VAL A 68 -1.85 -12.16 25.25
N TYR A 69 -2.30 -12.91 26.26
CA TYR A 69 -1.69 -12.99 27.57
C TYR A 69 -0.70 -14.15 27.58
N ASN A 70 0.60 -13.86 27.58
CA ASN A 70 1.68 -14.82 27.69
C ASN A 70 2.88 -14.17 28.41
N SER A 71 4.03 -14.84 28.47
CA SER A 71 5.26 -14.28 29.06
C SER A 71 5.70 -12.96 28.44
N ASP A 72 5.47 -12.78 27.13
CA ASP A 72 5.88 -11.57 26.39
C ASP A 72 5.01 -10.38 26.81
N PHE A 73 3.70 -10.58 26.97
CA PHE A 73 2.77 -9.57 27.50
C PHE A 73 3.15 -9.13 28.91
N ILE A 74 3.50 -10.09 29.79
CA ILE A 74 3.94 -9.79 31.15
C ILE A 74 5.23 -8.96 31.10
N ALA A 75 6.22 -9.35 30.30
CA ALA A 75 7.48 -8.61 30.17
C ALA A 75 7.31 -7.20 29.58
N GLU A 76 6.41 -7.03 28.61
CA GLU A 76 6.13 -5.74 27.98
C GLU A 76 5.43 -4.76 28.93
N ASN A 77 4.44 -5.25 29.68
CA ASN A 77 3.60 -4.41 30.53
C ASN A 77 4.14 -4.30 31.97
N TYR A 78 5.08 -5.15 32.36
CA TYR A 78 5.71 -5.14 33.68
C TYR A 78 7.24 -5.10 33.53
N SER A 79 7.81 -3.89 33.54
CA SER A 79 9.26 -3.66 33.50
C SER A 79 9.71 -2.71 34.61
N ASP A 80 10.98 -2.83 35.03
CA ASP A 80 11.55 -2.03 36.12
C ASP A 80 11.60 -0.51 35.85
N SER A 81 11.37 -0.11 34.60
CA SER A 81 11.54 1.26 34.11
C SER A 81 10.26 1.94 33.61
N LYS A 82 9.11 1.24 33.57
CA LYS A 82 7.88 1.80 32.99
C LYS A 82 6.67 1.53 33.89
N ASP A 83 5.77 2.51 33.94
CA ASP A 83 4.45 2.37 34.55
C ASP A 83 3.51 1.61 33.59
N LEU A 84 2.49 0.95 34.15
CA LEU A 84 1.46 0.27 33.37
C LEU A 84 0.66 1.31 32.57
N LYS A 85 0.39 1.08 31.28
CA LYS A 85 -0.44 2.02 30.51
C LYS A 85 -1.86 2.04 31.05
N GLY A 86 -2.46 3.23 31.11
CA GLY A 86 -3.87 3.38 31.47
C GLY A 86 -4.79 2.58 30.56
N VAL A 87 -5.76 1.88 31.14
CA VAL A 87 -6.87 1.28 30.41
C VAL A 87 -8.07 2.19 30.54
N PHE A 88 -8.38 2.87 29.44
CA PHE A 88 -9.56 3.68 29.25
C PHE A 88 -10.77 2.75 29.09
N THR A 89 -11.62 2.72 30.10
CA THR A 89 -12.92 2.04 30.05
C THR A 89 -14.03 3.07 29.99
N LEU A 90 -15.12 2.75 29.29
CA LEU A 90 -16.35 3.54 29.36
C LEU A 90 -16.80 3.58 30.82
N GLY A 91 -16.79 4.77 31.41
CA GLY A 91 -17.29 4.98 32.77
C GLY A 91 -18.81 4.82 32.84
N LYS A 92 -19.42 5.26 33.94
CA LYS A 92 -20.88 5.53 33.97
C LYS A 92 -21.15 6.74 33.07
N ALA A 93 -21.24 6.51 31.77
CA ALA A 93 -21.62 7.50 30.77
C ALA A 93 -23.08 7.93 31.01
N GLU A 94 -23.39 9.21 30.79
CA GLU A 94 -24.78 9.65 30.75
C GLU A 94 -25.48 9.02 29.54
N GLN A 95 -26.67 8.45 29.73
CA GLN A 95 -27.43 7.74 28.68
C GLN A 95 -27.55 8.58 27.39
N ALA A 96 -27.69 9.90 27.53
CA ALA A 96 -27.76 10.84 26.41
C ALA A 96 -26.52 10.82 25.49
N GLN A 97 -25.32 10.60 26.03
CA GLN A 97 -24.09 10.53 25.24
C GLN A 97 -23.95 9.20 24.50
N LEU A 98 -24.49 8.10 25.08
CA LEU A 98 -24.55 6.79 24.41
C LEU A 98 -25.55 6.79 23.25
N ASP A 99 -26.72 7.40 23.43
CA ASP A 99 -27.75 7.51 22.39
C ASP A 99 -27.25 8.38 21.21
N LEU A 100 -26.50 9.45 21.50
CA LEU A 100 -25.86 10.29 20.48
C LEU A 100 -24.80 9.51 19.69
N LEU A 101 -23.96 8.73 20.38
CA LEU A 101 -22.94 7.88 19.76
C LEU A 101 -23.56 6.83 18.81
N GLU A 102 -24.67 6.21 19.21
CA GLU A 102 -25.40 5.26 18.36
C GLU A 102 -25.97 5.95 17.11
N THR A 103 -26.51 7.16 17.28
CA THR A 103 -27.02 7.97 16.17
C THR A 103 -25.93 8.34 15.17
N LEU A 104 -24.75 8.77 15.65
CA LEU A 104 -23.61 9.09 14.79
C LEU A 104 -23.07 7.85 14.08
N LYS A 105 -22.97 6.70 14.76
CA LYS A 105 -22.55 5.43 14.14
C LYS A 105 -23.51 4.97 13.05
N ALA A 106 -24.83 5.13 13.27
CA ALA A 106 -25.83 4.86 12.24
C ALA A 106 -25.72 5.83 11.05
N GLY A 107 -25.51 7.13 11.32
CA GLY A 107 -25.27 8.16 10.30
C GLY A 107 -24.04 7.87 9.45
N ARG A 108 -22.92 7.52 10.09
CA ARG A 108 -21.67 7.10 9.44
C ARG A 108 -21.90 5.96 8.46
N LYS A 109 -22.61 4.91 8.87
CA LYS A 109 -22.94 3.77 8.01
C LYS A 109 -23.76 4.17 6.79
N ARG A 110 -24.67 5.15 6.94
CA ARG A 110 -25.44 5.70 5.82
C ARG A 110 -24.54 6.46 4.84
N TYR A 111 -23.58 7.25 5.32
CA TYR A 111 -22.61 7.94 4.47
C TYR A 111 -21.68 6.96 3.73
N GLU A 112 -21.27 5.86 4.38
CA GLU A 112 -20.52 4.78 3.72
C GLU A 112 -21.32 4.14 2.58
N GLN A 113 -22.61 3.87 2.79
CA GLN A 113 -23.49 3.35 1.73
C GLN A 113 -23.64 4.34 0.56
N LEU A 114 -23.76 5.64 0.83
CA LEU A 114 -23.80 6.66 -0.21
C LEU A 114 -22.49 6.73 -1.00
N ARG A 115 -21.34 6.70 -0.30
CA ARG A 115 -20.01 6.67 -0.91
C ARG A 115 -19.86 5.45 -1.82
N ASP A 116 -20.22 4.27 -1.35
CA ASP A 116 -20.06 3.02 -2.08
C ASP A 116 -20.98 2.99 -3.31
N SER A 117 -22.22 3.44 -3.16
CA SER A 117 -23.17 3.59 -4.28
C SER A 117 -22.65 4.56 -5.35
N ALA A 118 -22.18 5.75 -4.95
CA ALA A 118 -21.61 6.73 -5.87
C ALA A 118 -20.34 6.20 -6.58
N THR A 119 -19.50 5.46 -5.87
CA THR A 119 -18.28 4.83 -6.42
C THR A 119 -18.64 3.79 -7.49
N VAL A 120 -19.62 2.94 -7.22
CA VAL A 120 -20.10 1.92 -8.17
C VAL A 120 -20.77 2.57 -9.39
N GLN A 121 -21.53 3.65 -9.22
CA GLN A 121 -22.13 4.37 -10.35
C GLN A 121 -21.09 5.06 -11.24
N LEU A 122 -20.03 5.61 -10.66
CA LEU A 122 -18.94 6.25 -11.40
C LEU A 122 -18.04 5.25 -12.13
N SER A 123 -17.59 4.20 -11.42
CA SER A 123 -16.49 3.32 -11.86
C SER A 123 -16.85 1.84 -11.97
N GLY A 124 -18.08 1.43 -11.67
CA GLY A 124 -18.49 0.02 -11.62
C GLY A 124 -17.93 -0.73 -10.41
N ALA A 125 -18.44 -1.94 -10.15
CA ALA A 125 -17.99 -2.77 -9.02
C ALA A 125 -16.55 -3.30 -9.19
N ASP A 126 -16.05 -3.34 -10.42
CA ASP A 126 -14.71 -3.80 -10.81
C ASP A 126 -13.71 -2.65 -11.02
N GLY A 127 -14.12 -1.40 -10.79
CA GLY A 127 -13.34 -0.19 -11.04
C GLY A 127 -13.12 0.12 -12.53
N LYS A 128 -13.76 -0.61 -13.45
CA LYS A 128 -13.63 -0.44 -14.91
C LYS A 128 -14.96 -0.15 -15.62
N GLY A 129 -16.08 -0.13 -14.89
CA GLY A 129 -17.43 0.12 -15.40
C GLY A 129 -17.96 1.54 -15.11
N GLY A 130 -19.28 1.66 -14.94
CA GLY A 130 -19.97 2.90 -14.55
C GLY A 130 -19.96 4.00 -15.63
N LYS A 131 -20.27 5.23 -15.22
CA LYS A 131 -20.31 6.41 -16.10
C LYS A 131 -18.99 6.69 -16.80
N HIS A 132 -17.85 6.38 -16.17
CA HIS A 132 -16.54 6.48 -16.83
C HIS A 132 -16.36 5.48 -17.98
N SER A 133 -16.99 4.30 -17.91
CA SER A 133 -17.01 3.35 -19.03
C SER A 133 -17.93 3.82 -20.16
N GLU A 134 -19.09 4.41 -19.84
CA GLU A 134 -20.00 4.99 -20.82
C GLU A 134 -19.32 6.13 -21.59
N LEU A 135 -18.57 7.00 -20.90
CA LEU A 135 -17.81 8.08 -21.53
C LEU A 135 -16.71 7.55 -22.46
N ARG A 136 -15.97 6.52 -22.03
CA ARG A 136 -14.96 5.86 -22.88
C ARG A 136 -15.58 5.20 -24.12
N ALA A 137 -16.75 4.57 -23.96
CA ALA A 137 -17.47 3.99 -25.09
C ALA A 137 -17.98 5.06 -26.06
N LEU A 138 -18.46 6.20 -25.55
CA LEU A 138 -18.85 7.36 -26.37
C LEU A 138 -17.65 7.92 -27.15
N ASP A 139 -16.50 8.09 -26.50
CA ASP A 139 -15.26 8.52 -27.15
C ASP A 139 -14.81 7.53 -28.23
N ALA A 140 -14.84 6.22 -27.94
CA ALA A 140 -14.48 5.18 -28.90
C ALA A 140 -15.38 5.18 -30.14
N ARG A 141 -16.68 5.45 -29.99
CA ARG A 141 -17.62 5.59 -31.12
C ARG A 141 -17.24 6.78 -32.00
N LEU A 142 -16.95 7.95 -31.41
CA LEU A 142 -16.50 9.11 -32.19
C LEU A 142 -15.19 8.82 -32.91
N VAL A 143 -14.22 8.20 -32.23
CA VAL A 143 -12.95 7.78 -32.84
C VAL A 143 -13.17 6.87 -34.04
N GLY A 144 -14.10 5.91 -33.94
CA GLY A 144 -14.53 5.06 -35.05
C GLY A 144 -15.03 5.85 -36.25
N HIS A 145 -16.01 6.73 -36.04
CA HIS A 145 -16.58 7.56 -37.11
C HIS A 145 -15.56 8.50 -37.77
N CYS A 146 -14.69 9.13 -36.98
CA CYS A 146 -13.62 9.96 -37.53
C CYS A 146 -12.65 9.14 -38.40
N TRP A 147 -12.30 7.93 -37.95
CA TRP A 147 -11.38 7.06 -38.68
C TRP A 147 -11.99 6.45 -39.95
N GLU A 148 -13.29 6.21 -39.98
CA GLU A 148 -14.01 5.82 -41.20
C GLU A 148 -13.86 6.88 -42.30
N GLN A 149 -14.01 8.16 -41.96
CA GLN A 149 -13.83 9.24 -42.94
C GLN A 149 -12.38 9.39 -43.39
N LYS A 150 -11.42 9.25 -42.48
CA LYS A 150 -10.00 9.16 -42.82
C LYS A 150 -9.76 8.08 -43.87
N THR A 151 -10.26 6.86 -43.60
CA THR A 151 -10.07 5.70 -44.48
C THR A 151 -10.72 5.90 -45.84
N LYS A 152 -11.90 6.54 -45.88
CA LYS A 152 -12.65 6.84 -47.11
C LYS A 152 -11.91 7.77 -48.08
N TYR A 153 -11.14 8.74 -47.59
CA TYR A 153 -10.46 9.74 -48.42
C TYR A 153 -8.93 9.63 -48.38
N ASP A 154 -8.38 8.59 -47.75
CA ASP A 154 -6.97 8.47 -47.42
C ASP A 154 -6.06 8.48 -48.64
N ASP A 155 -6.53 7.90 -49.74
CA ASP A 155 -5.80 7.76 -51.01
C ASP A 155 -5.70 9.09 -51.76
N ILE A 156 -6.63 10.02 -51.51
CA ILE A 156 -6.73 11.29 -52.26
C ILE A 156 -6.18 12.46 -51.45
N PHE A 157 -6.41 12.47 -50.13
CA PHE A 157 -6.06 13.59 -49.25
C PHE A 157 -4.94 13.23 -48.27
N GLN A 158 -4.03 12.33 -48.67
CA GLN A 158 -2.95 11.85 -47.81
C GLN A 158 -2.12 12.97 -47.18
N GLU A 159 -1.71 13.95 -47.98
CA GLU A 159 -0.91 15.07 -47.48
C GLU A 159 -1.72 16.00 -46.56
N ALA A 160 -3.03 16.18 -46.79
CA ALA A 160 -3.88 16.97 -45.91
C ALA A 160 -4.01 16.34 -44.50
N PHE A 161 -3.92 15.01 -44.41
CA PHE A 161 -4.00 14.24 -43.16
C PHE A 161 -2.66 14.01 -42.47
N LYS A 162 -1.56 14.48 -43.06
CA LYS A 162 -0.21 14.37 -42.51
C LYS A 162 -0.14 14.97 -41.10
N GLY A 163 0.61 14.30 -40.21
CA GLY A 163 0.70 14.62 -38.79
C GLY A 163 -0.41 14.01 -37.91
N SER A 164 -1.56 13.64 -38.49
CA SER A 164 -2.69 13.01 -37.77
C SER A 164 -3.09 11.63 -38.34
N ARG A 165 -2.33 11.14 -39.33
CA ARG A 165 -2.66 9.92 -40.10
C ARG A 165 -2.35 8.62 -39.37
N SER A 166 -1.40 8.60 -38.42
CA SER A 166 -0.86 7.38 -37.80
C SER A 166 -1.61 6.91 -36.55
N SER A 167 -2.43 7.77 -35.94
CA SER A 167 -3.17 7.44 -34.72
C SER A 167 -4.64 7.86 -34.82
N LYS A 168 -5.55 6.94 -34.46
CA LYS A 168 -6.99 7.20 -34.45
C LYS A 168 -7.35 8.35 -33.51
N ASP A 169 -6.70 8.41 -32.34
CA ASP A 169 -6.89 9.49 -31.37
C ASP A 169 -6.37 10.82 -31.88
N SER A 170 -5.22 10.83 -32.57
CA SER A 170 -4.67 12.07 -33.16
C SER A 170 -5.58 12.63 -34.25
N PHE A 171 -6.18 11.76 -35.06
CA PHE A 171 -7.13 12.15 -36.10
C PHE A 171 -8.41 12.72 -35.48
N ARG A 172 -9.00 12.03 -34.49
CA ARG A 172 -10.18 12.53 -33.75
C ARG A 172 -9.90 13.86 -33.06
N THR A 173 -8.71 14.06 -32.51
CA THR A 173 -8.30 15.32 -31.87
C THR A 173 -8.29 16.46 -32.87
N ARG A 174 -7.69 16.23 -34.04
CA ARG A 174 -7.67 17.22 -35.12
C ARG A 174 -9.09 17.51 -35.63
N VAL A 175 -9.94 16.51 -35.85
CA VAL A 175 -11.35 16.73 -36.21
C VAL A 175 -12.05 17.66 -35.21
N LEU A 176 -11.88 17.43 -33.91
CA LEU A 176 -12.49 18.28 -32.88
C LEU A 176 -11.94 19.72 -32.90
N GLN A 177 -10.63 19.88 -33.12
CA GLN A 177 -10.03 21.21 -33.27
C GLN A 177 -10.57 21.96 -34.49
N GLU A 178 -10.65 21.28 -35.63
CA GLU A 178 -11.20 21.82 -36.87
C GLU A 178 -12.69 22.16 -36.72
N HIS A 179 -13.45 21.34 -35.98
CA HIS A 179 -14.86 21.62 -35.71
C HIS A 179 -15.09 22.94 -34.95
N VAL A 180 -14.19 23.28 -34.03
CA VAL A 180 -14.29 24.51 -33.24
C VAL A 180 -13.68 25.72 -33.96
N ASN A 181 -12.52 25.54 -34.60
CA ASN A 181 -11.67 26.66 -35.03
C ASN A 181 -11.72 26.95 -36.54
N ASN A 182 -12.16 26.00 -37.37
CA ASN A 182 -12.05 26.13 -38.83
C ASN A 182 -13.12 27.06 -39.41
N LYS A 183 -12.65 28.19 -39.96
CA LYS A 183 -13.45 29.24 -40.60
C LYS A 183 -13.41 29.21 -42.13
N SER A 184 -12.80 28.20 -42.73
CA SER A 184 -12.78 28.05 -44.20
C SER A 184 -14.20 27.88 -44.75
N ALA A 185 -14.36 28.24 -46.02
CA ALA A 185 -15.58 27.96 -46.75
C ALA A 185 -15.75 26.45 -46.98
N VAL A 186 -16.99 25.99 -47.01
CA VAL A 186 -17.30 24.62 -47.45
C VAL A 186 -17.20 24.61 -48.97
N VAL A 187 -16.35 23.74 -49.50
CA VAL A 187 -16.10 23.58 -50.92
C VAL A 187 -16.57 22.19 -51.36
N ASP A 188 -16.99 22.07 -52.62
CA ASP A 188 -17.44 20.80 -53.19
C ASP A 188 -16.30 19.76 -53.26
N LEU A 189 -16.65 18.48 -53.04
CA LEU A 189 -15.68 17.40 -52.99
C LEU A 189 -14.91 17.24 -54.31
N ASP A 190 -15.55 17.44 -55.46
CA ASP A 190 -14.89 17.25 -56.75
C ASP A 190 -13.90 18.38 -57.04
N ASP A 191 -14.16 19.60 -56.56
CA ASP A 191 -13.17 20.69 -56.61
C ASP A 191 -11.97 20.40 -55.72
N LEU A 192 -12.20 19.94 -54.48
CA LEU A 192 -11.14 19.56 -53.55
C LEU A 192 -10.24 18.46 -54.12
N LYS A 193 -10.82 17.44 -54.75
CA LYS A 193 -10.06 16.35 -55.40
C LYS A 193 -9.21 16.86 -56.56
N LYS A 194 -9.75 17.74 -57.41
CA LYS A 194 -9.01 18.34 -58.54
C LYS A 194 -7.83 19.16 -58.06
N ARG A 195 -8.03 19.99 -57.02
CA ARG A 195 -6.97 20.82 -56.44
C ARG A 195 -5.93 19.97 -55.71
N ALA A 196 -6.32 18.89 -55.04
CA ALA A 196 -5.41 17.97 -54.38
C ALA A 196 -4.45 17.27 -55.36
N LEU A 197 -4.93 16.86 -56.54
CA LEU A 197 -4.10 16.27 -57.59
C LEU A 197 -2.96 17.20 -58.05
N VAL A 198 -3.20 18.51 -58.05
CA VAL A 198 -2.21 19.51 -58.49
C VAL A 198 -1.32 19.93 -57.32
N LEU A 199 -1.92 20.30 -56.18
CA LEU A 199 -1.22 20.91 -55.06
C LEU A 199 -0.49 19.89 -54.18
N TYR A 200 -0.90 18.62 -54.12
CA TYR A 200 -0.19 17.58 -53.35
C TYR A 200 0.72 16.69 -54.21
N GLY A 201 1.06 17.13 -55.43
CA GLY A 201 2.09 16.53 -56.29
C GLY A 201 3.53 16.90 -55.84
N GLU A 202 4.48 16.88 -56.78
CA GLU A 202 5.86 17.31 -56.50
C GLU A 202 5.92 18.79 -56.11
N ALA A 203 6.29 19.05 -54.86
CA ALA A 203 6.42 20.40 -54.35
C ALA A 203 7.74 21.04 -54.81
N PRO A 204 7.73 22.30 -55.24
CA PRO A 204 8.97 23.04 -55.51
C PRO A 204 9.72 23.28 -54.19
N VAL A 205 11.04 23.06 -54.21
CA VAL A 205 11.91 23.16 -53.02
C VAL A 205 12.46 24.58 -52.89
N LEU A 206 12.59 25.09 -51.66
CA LEU A 206 13.24 26.38 -51.42
C LEU A 206 14.72 26.31 -51.80
N LEU A 207 15.21 27.38 -52.44
CA LEU A 207 16.61 27.56 -52.78
C LEU A 207 17.33 28.35 -51.68
N ASP A 208 18.54 27.92 -51.34
CA ASP A 208 19.39 28.60 -50.38
C ASP A 208 19.93 29.92 -50.93
N ILE A 209 20.03 30.93 -50.06
CA ILE A 209 20.57 32.26 -50.38
C ILE A 209 22.08 32.26 -50.11
N VAL A 210 22.84 32.84 -51.04
CA VAL A 210 24.29 33.02 -50.94
C VAL A 210 24.60 34.03 -49.81
N PRO A 211 25.42 33.67 -48.80
CA PRO A 211 25.71 34.52 -47.66
C PRO A 211 26.56 35.73 -48.05
N VAL A 212 26.36 36.86 -47.38
CA VAL A 212 27.09 38.12 -47.67
C VAL A 212 28.60 37.96 -47.50
N PHE A 213 29.37 38.43 -48.50
CA PHE A 213 30.83 38.45 -48.49
C PHE A 213 31.35 39.86 -48.18
N ASP A 214 31.89 40.06 -46.97
CA ASP A 214 32.24 41.38 -46.45
C ASP A 214 33.73 41.70 -46.60
N PHE A 215 34.03 42.79 -47.32
CA PHE A 215 35.39 43.28 -47.56
C PHE A 215 35.79 44.46 -46.65
N SER A 216 34.86 44.97 -45.84
CA SER A 216 35.00 46.24 -45.11
C SER A 216 36.25 46.31 -44.22
N ALA A 217 36.57 45.22 -43.52
CA ALA A 217 37.72 45.14 -42.62
C ALA A 217 39.06 45.36 -43.36
N LEU A 218 39.26 44.72 -44.51
CA LEU A 218 40.48 44.91 -45.31
C LEU A 218 40.53 46.29 -45.95
N THR A 219 39.38 46.82 -46.40
CA THR A 219 39.31 48.17 -46.99
C THR A 219 39.69 49.24 -45.96
N SER A 220 39.24 49.09 -44.72
CA SER A 220 39.60 49.95 -43.60
C SER A 220 41.11 49.89 -43.31
N LEU A 221 41.67 48.67 -43.23
CA LEU A 221 43.11 48.47 -42.99
C LEU A 221 43.97 49.03 -44.12
N ALA A 222 43.55 48.92 -45.38
CA ALA A 222 44.28 49.48 -46.51
C ALA A 222 44.45 51.02 -46.47
N SER A 223 43.63 51.70 -45.66
CA SER A 223 43.67 53.15 -45.46
C SER A 223 44.46 53.58 -44.21
N SER A 224 45.12 52.66 -43.52
CA SER A 224 45.81 52.94 -42.26
C SER A 224 46.94 53.97 -42.40
N PRO A 225 47.00 55.02 -41.55
CA PRO A 225 48.06 56.03 -41.60
C PRO A 225 49.48 55.49 -41.42
N ILE A 226 49.64 54.35 -40.71
CA ILE A 226 50.95 53.74 -40.41
C ILE A 226 51.73 53.35 -41.67
N LEU A 227 51.03 53.08 -42.77
CA LEU A 227 51.63 52.73 -44.07
C LEU A 227 52.35 53.91 -44.73
N LYS A 228 51.82 55.13 -44.54
CA LYS A 228 52.40 56.38 -45.07
C LYS A 228 53.37 57.05 -44.10
N LYS A 229 53.33 56.70 -42.82
CA LYS A 229 54.23 57.27 -41.81
C LYS A 229 55.66 56.76 -42.05
N LYS A 230 56.62 57.66 -42.27
CA LYS A 230 58.06 57.31 -42.22
C LYS A 230 58.46 57.14 -40.75
N ILE A 231 58.85 55.93 -40.38
CA ILE A 231 59.24 55.61 -39.00
C ILE A 231 60.77 55.80 -38.94
N ILE A 232 61.21 56.95 -38.44
CA ILE A 232 62.61 57.35 -38.27
C ILE A 232 62.85 57.75 -36.81
N GLY A 233 64.11 57.71 -36.39
CA GLY A 233 64.50 58.07 -35.03
C GLY A 233 64.37 59.56 -34.71
N LYS A 234 64.64 59.90 -33.45
CA LYS A 234 64.54 61.22 -32.85
C LYS A 234 65.50 62.22 -33.53
N SER A 235 65.02 63.40 -33.90
CA SER A 235 65.77 64.37 -34.72
C SER A 235 66.71 65.30 -33.92
N ASP A 236 66.69 65.23 -32.59
CA ASP A 236 67.42 66.12 -31.69
C ASP A 236 68.70 65.52 -31.10
N VAL A 237 69.19 64.42 -31.68
CA VAL A 237 70.44 63.74 -31.28
C VAL A 237 71.55 64.02 -32.30
N ASP A 238 72.80 64.12 -31.85
CA ASP A 238 73.96 64.51 -32.68
C ASP A 238 74.14 63.66 -33.94
N VAL A 239 73.74 62.39 -33.90
CA VAL A 239 73.82 61.46 -35.04
C VAL A 239 72.69 61.66 -36.06
N ALA A 240 71.57 62.28 -35.68
CA ALA A 240 70.34 62.33 -36.47
C ALA A 240 70.49 63.06 -37.82
N ALA A 241 71.16 64.22 -37.82
CA ALA A 241 71.29 65.07 -39.01
C ALA A 241 71.98 64.33 -40.18
N LEU A 242 72.97 63.48 -39.89
CA LEU A 242 73.66 62.70 -40.91
C LEU A 242 72.81 61.53 -41.39
N ILE A 243 72.14 60.83 -40.46
CA ILE A 243 71.29 59.67 -40.76
C ILE A 243 70.10 60.07 -41.64
N GLU A 244 69.45 61.20 -41.33
CA GLU A 244 68.36 61.74 -42.13
C GLU A 244 68.81 62.19 -43.51
N ARG A 245 69.95 62.90 -43.59
CA ARG A 245 70.52 63.37 -44.88
C ARG A 245 70.85 62.21 -45.81
N LEU A 246 71.36 61.09 -45.27
CA LEU A 246 71.69 59.91 -46.04
C LEU A 246 70.49 58.98 -46.27
N GLY A 247 69.39 59.18 -45.54
CA GLY A 247 68.21 58.31 -45.59
C GLY A 247 68.51 56.86 -45.17
N ASN A 248 69.54 56.64 -44.35
CA ASN A 248 70.06 55.31 -44.03
C ASN A 248 69.66 54.82 -42.62
N SER A 249 68.59 55.38 -42.04
CA SER A 249 68.09 55.03 -40.69
C SER A 249 67.92 53.53 -40.49
N ASP A 250 67.34 52.82 -41.47
CA ASP A 250 67.14 51.37 -41.40
C ASP A 250 68.46 50.58 -41.40
N TRP A 251 69.47 51.06 -42.15
CA TRP A 251 70.81 50.46 -42.19
C TRP A 251 71.54 50.69 -40.87
N VAL A 252 71.43 51.90 -40.30
CA VAL A 252 72.01 52.21 -38.98
C VAL A 252 71.41 51.33 -37.90
N ARG A 253 70.08 51.14 -37.90
CA ARG A 253 69.39 50.24 -36.97
C ARG A 253 69.88 48.80 -37.08
N GLN A 254 70.00 48.28 -38.31
CA GLN A 254 70.56 46.95 -38.53
C GLN A 254 72.01 46.87 -38.02
N GLY A 255 72.79 47.93 -38.26
CA GLY A 255 74.18 48.02 -37.83
C GLY A 255 74.35 48.02 -36.30
N MET A 256 73.43 48.63 -35.55
CA MET A 256 73.47 48.68 -34.08
C MET A 256 73.52 47.30 -33.42
N THR A 257 72.86 46.29 -34.01
CA THR A 257 72.90 44.92 -33.46
C THR A 257 74.31 44.32 -33.39
N TYR A 258 75.22 44.79 -34.26
CA TYR A 258 76.62 44.37 -34.23
C TYR A 258 77.48 45.20 -33.25
N LEU A 259 77.00 46.38 -32.83
CA LEU A 259 77.70 47.27 -31.91
C LEU A 259 77.63 46.75 -30.47
N GLU A 260 76.51 46.10 -30.07
CA GLU A 260 76.31 45.52 -28.72
C GLU A 260 77.33 44.43 -28.32
N HIS A 261 78.15 43.95 -29.26
CA HIS A 261 79.03 42.79 -29.09
C HIS A 261 80.53 43.14 -29.10
N VAL A 262 80.90 44.42 -29.08
CA VAL A 262 82.30 44.88 -29.18
C VAL A 262 82.57 46.03 -28.18
N ASP A 263 83.65 45.93 -27.40
CA ASP A 263 84.07 46.97 -26.45
C ASP A 263 84.81 48.11 -27.18
N ASP A 264 84.25 49.32 -27.13
CA ASP A 264 84.82 50.62 -27.57
C ASP A 264 85.34 50.72 -29.03
N GLN A 265 85.15 49.70 -29.87
CA GLN A 265 85.57 49.68 -31.28
C GLN A 265 84.38 49.53 -32.23
N CYS A 266 84.35 50.37 -33.27
CA CYS A 266 83.32 50.29 -34.30
C CYS A 266 83.44 48.98 -35.11
N PRO A 267 82.38 48.14 -35.19
CA PRO A 267 82.43 46.84 -35.88
C PRO A 267 82.61 46.95 -37.41
N PHE A 268 82.47 48.16 -37.98
CA PHE A 268 82.57 48.38 -39.42
C PHE A 268 83.93 48.93 -39.87
N CYS A 269 84.44 49.96 -39.18
CA CYS A 269 85.72 50.59 -39.53
C CYS A 269 86.88 50.27 -38.57
N GLN A 270 86.60 49.58 -37.45
CA GLN A 270 87.56 49.15 -36.44
C GLN A 270 88.31 50.30 -35.73
N GLN A 271 87.79 51.53 -35.83
CA GLN A 271 88.29 52.69 -35.08
C GLN A 271 87.59 52.81 -33.72
N ASP A 272 88.26 53.43 -32.76
CA ASP A 272 87.69 53.71 -31.43
C ASP A 272 86.47 54.64 -31.54
N THR A 273 85.39 54.29 -30.84
CA THR A 273 84.15 55.10 -30.82
C THR A 273 84.17 56.10 -29.68
N PRO A 274 83.65 57.34 -29.88
CA PRO A 274 83.45 58.28 -28.78
C PRO A 274 82.59 57.68 -27.67
N HIS A 275 82.89 58.01 -26.42
CA HIS A 275 82.24 57.44 -25.23
C HIS A 275 80.69 57.52 -25.26
N ASP A 276 80.13 58.58 -25.85
CA ASP A 276 78.67 58.78 -25.91
C ASP A 276 78.04 58.34 -27.25
N PHE A 277 78.81 57.72 -28.17
CA PHE A 277 78.34 57.38 -29.51
C PHE A 277 77.24 56.30 -29.52
N GLU A 278 77.43 55.21 -28.78
CA GLU A 278 76.43 54.16 -28.63
C GLU A 278 75.16 54.70 -27.96
N LYS A 279 75.33 55.50 -26.91
CA LYS A 279 74.22 56.18 -26.23
C LYS A 279 73.42 57.08 -27.17
N ASN A 280 74.10 57.86 -28.02
CA ASN A 280 73.44 58.71 -29.03
C ASN A 280 72.67 57.87 -30.08
N LEU A 281 73.16 56.68 -30.45
CA LEU A 281 72.44 55.78 -31.35
C LEU A 281 71.20 55.16 -30.67
N ILE A 282 71.30 54.80 -29.39
CA ILE A 282 70.16 54.31 -28.59
C ILE A 282 69.11 55.42 -28.41
N GLU A 283 69.53 56.64 -28.08
CA GLU A 283 68.62 57.79 -27.95
C GLU A 283 67.96 58.19 -29.28
N TYR A 284 68.61 57.91 -30.42
CA TYR A 284 68.00 58.10 -31.74
C TYR A 284 66.83 57.14 -31.95
N PHE A 285 66.91 55.88 -31.52
CA PHE A 285 65.78 54.93 -31.58
C PHE A 285 65.00 54.90 -30.27
N ASP A 286 64.29 56.00 -30.02
CA ASP A 286 63.54 56.21 -28.77
C ASP A 286 62.24 55.36 -28.65
N GLU A 287 61.53 55.55 -27.54
CA GLU A 287 60.26 54.88 -27.25
C GLU A 287 59.20 55.12 -28.34
N THR A 288 59.25 56.25 -29.06
CA THR A 288 58.29 56.58 -30.13
C THR A 288 58.55 55.76 -31.39
N PHE A 289 59.83 55.59 -31.77
CA PHE A 289 60.23 54.72 -32.86
C PHE A 289 59.82 53.26 -32.59
N GLU A 290 60.13 52.74 -31.40
CA GLU A 290 59.77 51.36 -31.02
C GLU A 290 58.26 51.16 -30.93
N ALA A 291 57.51 52.15 -30.42
CA ALA A 291 56.05 52.13 -30.41
C ALA A 291 55.47 52.07 -31.84
N ASP A 292 56.02 52.86 -32.78
CA ASP A 292 55.58 52.86 -34.17
C ASP A 292 55.92 51.57 -34.90
N VAL A 293 57.10 50.98 -34.66
CA VAL A 293 57.46 49.66 -35.20
C VAL A 293 56.52 48.58 -34.65
N LYS A 294 56.17 48.64 -33.36
CA LYS A 294 55.19 47.73 -32.75
C LYS A 294 53.79 47.89 -33.35
N LEU A 295 53.35 49.14 -33.56
CA LEU A 295 52.07 49.44 -34.22
C LEU A 295 52.05 48.92 -35.66
N LEU A 296 53.15 49.08 -36.39
CA LEU A 296 53.30 48.57 -37.75
C LEU A 296 53.21 47.03 -37.78
N ARG A 297 53.89 46.32 -36.87
CA ARG A 297 53.78 44.85 -36.76
C ARG A 297 52.35 44.42 -36.46
N ALA A 298 51.71 45.01 -35.45
CA ALA A 298 50.33 44.71 -35.09
C ALA A 298 49.36 44.98 -36.26
N PHE A 299 49.60 46.04 -37.04
CA PHE A 299 48.85 46.31 -38.26
C PHE A 299 49.00 45.20 -39.30
N GLY A 300 50.22 44.77 -39.60
CA GLY A 300 50.42 43.74 -40.63
C GLY A 300 49.95 42.36 -40.21
N ASP A 301 50.10 41.99 -38.93
CA ASP A 301 49.52 40.74 -38.39
C ASP A 301 48.00 40.73 -38.55
N ASN A 302 47.33 41.85 -38.24
CA ASN A 302 45.89 42.00 -38.44
C ASN A 302 45.50 41.92 -39.92
N TYR A 303 46.24 42.61 -40.80
CA TYR A 303 45.99 42.56 -42.25
C TYR A 303 46.15 41.14 -42.80
N PHE A 304 47.21 40.42 -42.42
CA PHE A 304 47.48 39.05 -42.89
C PHE A 304 46.41 38.07 -42.41
N SER A 305 46.02 38.17 -41.15
CA SER A 305 44.94 37.36 -40.57
C SER A 305 43.61 37.60 -41.29
N LYS A 306 43.23 38.86 -41.52
CA LYS A 306 41.97 39.21 -42.22
C LYS A 306 41.98 38.79 -43.70
N ALA A 307 43.15 38.86 -44.35
CA ALA A 307 43.32 38.37 -45.71
C ALA A 307 43.13 36.85 -45.80
N GLU A 308 43.70 36.09 -44.87
CA GLU A 308 43.55 34.63 -44.82
C GLU A 308 42.12 34.20 -44.49
N GLU A 309 41.47 34.88 -43.55
CA GLU A 309 40.06 34.64 -43.21
C GLU A 309 39.15 34.80 -44.44
N LEU A 310 39.37 35.83 -45.25
CA LEU A 310 38.56 36.06 -46.46
C LEU A 310 38.87 35.06 -47.57
N LEU A 311 40.12 34.64 -47.74
CA LEU A 311 40.46 33.60 -48.73
C LEU A 311 39.84 32.25 -48.36
N ASP A 312 39.86 31.87 -47.08
CA ASP A 312 39.19 30.65 -46.59
C ASP A 312 37.67 30.73 -46.83
N ARG A 313 37.04 31.88 -46.53
CA ARG A 313 35.62 32.10 -46.84
C ARG A 313 35.33 32.00 -48.34
N ALA A 314 36.21 32.50 -49.20
CA ALA A 314 36.06 32.41 -50.66
C ALA A 314 36.10 30.96 -51.14
N GLN A 315 37.02 30.16 -50.61
CA GLN A 315 37.11 28.72 -50.93
C GLN A 315 35.87 27.96 -50.47
N LYS A 316 35.38 28.22 -49.26
CA LYS A 316 34.12 27.64 -48.75
C LYS A 316 32.92 27.99 -49.62
N LEU A 317 32.84 29.24 -50.10
CA LEU A 317 31.77 29.69 -50.98
C LEU A 317 31.78 28.97 -52.33
N LEU A 318 32.96 28.74 -52.91
CA LEU A 318 33.11 27.99 -54.17
C LEU A 318 32.79 26.50 -54.01
N GLY A 319 33.04 25.93 -52.83
CA GLY A 319 32.74 24.54 -52.50
C GLY A 319 31.27 24.25 -52.19
N ALA A 320 30.48 25.25 -51.79
CA ALA A 320 29.06 25.11 -51.51
C ALA A 320 28.21 25.10 -52.80
N GLU A 321 27.06 24.42 -52.76
CA GLU A 321 26.10 24.39 -53.89
C GLU A 321 25.02 25.46 -53.70
N TYR A 322 25.04 26.47 -54.57
CA TYR A 322 24.01 27.52 -54.64
C TYR A 322 23.43 27.55 -56.04
N ALA A 323 22.11 27.39 -56.13
CA ALA A 323 21.40 27.50 -57.40
C ALA A 323 21.59 28.91 -57.99
N HIS A 324 21.81 28.98 -59.31
CA HIS A 324 22.02 30.22 -60.06
C HIS A 324 23.32 31.00 -59.75
N LEU A 325 24.19 30.53 -58.85
CA LEU A 325 25.50 31.16 -58.62
C LEU A 325 26.47 30.81 -59.74
N ASN A 326 26.97 31.84 -60.43
CA ASN A 326 27.98 31.64 -61.48
C ASN A 326 29.38 31.42 -60.86
N LYS A 327 29.68 30.16 -60.56
CA LYS A 327 30.96 29.74 -59.95
C LYS A 327 32.17 30.02 -60.84
N GLU A 328 32.00 30.03 -62.17
CA GLU A 328 33.09 30.28 -63.12
C GLU A 328 33.59 31.73 -63.01
N ILE A 329 32.67 32.70 -63.08
CA ILE A 329 33.00 34.12 -62.92
C ILE A 329 33.53 34.37 -61.50
N LEU A 330 32.87 33.83 -60.48
CA LEU A 330 33.26 34.03 -59.09
C LEU A 330 34.66 33.47 -58.79
N SER A 331 35.02 32.32 -59.37
CA SER A 331 36.37 31.74 -59.23
C SER A 331 37.45 32.62 -59.85
N VAL A 332 37.17 33.24 -61.00
CA VAL A 332 38.10 34.16 -61.67
C VAL A 332 38.34 35.40 -60.80
N GLU A 333 37.26 36.02 -60.30
CA GLU A 333 37.36 37.23 -59.49
C GLU A 333 38.04 36.95 -58.12
N PHE A 334 37.79 35.80 -57.49
CA PHE A 334 38.50 35.41 -56.27
C PHE A 334 40.00 35.17 -56.49
N LYS A 335 40.40 34.58 -57.62
CA LYS A 335 41.83 34.44 -57.97
C LYS A 335 42.49 35.79 -58.19
N ALA A 336 41.79 36.72 -58.84
CA ALA A 336 42.28 38.09 -59.01
C ALA A 336 42.42 38.81 -57.65
N PHE A 337 41.45 38.62 -56.74
CA PHE A 337 41.51 39.13 -55.38
C PHE A 337 42.72 38.56 -54.61
N GLU A 338 42.94 37.24 -54.66
CA GLU A 338 44.08 36.58 -54.02
C GLU A 338 45.43 37.14 -54.52
N ALA A 339 45.57 37.36 -55.83
CA ALA A 339 46.77 37.96 -56.41
C ALA A 339 47.05 39.36 -55.85
N ILE A 340 46.03 40.21 -55.71
CA ILE A 340 46.16 41.54 -55.09
C ILE A 340 46.58 41.43 -53.63
N LEU A 341 46.00 40.49 -52.87
CA LEU A 341 46.36 40.28 -51.48
C LEU A 341 47.83 39.86 -51.33
N GLN A 342 48.36 39.01 -52.22
CA GLN A 342 49.77 38.62 -52.18
C GLN A 342 50.71 39.82 -52.42
N VAL A 343 50.40 40.67 -53.42
CA VAL A 343 51.14 41.92 -53.67
C VAL A 343 51.11 42.83 -52.44
N ASN A 344 49.95 42.97 -51.80
CA ASN A 344 49.82 43.78 -50.60
C ASN A 344 50.58 43.19 -49.41
N LYS A 345 50.57 41.86 -49.23
CA LYS A 345 51.35 41.18 -48.20
C LYS A 345 52.85 41.44 -48.37
N GLU A 346 53.35 41.37 -49.61
CA GLU A 346 54.75 41.66 -49.91
C GLU A 346 55.12 43.12 -49.63
N ARG A 347 54.27 44.07 -50.02
CA ARG A 347 54.45 45.50 -49.71
C ARG A 347 54.53 45.78 -48.21
N ILE A 348 53.70 45.12 -47.40
CA ILE A 348 53.74 45.25 -45.93
C ILE A 348 55.02 44.63 -45.36
N ARG A 349 55.45 43.47 -45.85
CA ARG A 349 56.73 42.86 -45.44
C ARG A 349 57.93 43.75 -45.78
N ASN A 350 57.91 44.40 -46.94
CA ASN A 350 58.94 45.35 -47.32
C ASN A 350 58.98 46.54 -46.35
N LYS A 351 57.81 47.07 -45.95
CA LYS A 351 57.69 48.10 -44.90
C LYS A 351 58.21 47.64 -43.53
N PHE A 352 58.10 46.37 -43.17
CA PHE A 352 58.70 45.82 -41.94
C PHE A 352 60.23 45.83 -41.98
N SER A 353 60.80 45.42 -43.12
CA SER A 353 62.25 45.38 -43.32
C SER A 353 62.87 46.78 -43.36
N SER A 354 62.13 47.75 -43.90
CA SER A 354 62.55 49.15 -44.04
C SER A 354 61.45 50.11 -43.57
N PRO A 355 61.27 50.30 -42.24
CA PRO A 355 60.25 51.18 -41.67
C PRO A 355 60.32 52.64 -42.11
N SER A 356 61.44 53.10 -42.65
CA SER A 356 61.57 54.45 -43.21
C SER A 356 60.80 54.65 -44.53
N LEU A 357 60.44 53.58 -45.26
CA LEU A 357 59.77 53.66 -46.57
C LEU A 357 58.28 53.97 -46.46
N GLU A 358 57.71 54.72 -47.40
CA GLU A 358 56.25 54.84 -47.52
C GLU A 358 55.68 53.73 -48.41
N VAL A 359 54.57 53.14 -48.02
CA VAL A 359 53.92 52.06 -48.78
C VAL A 359 52.45 52.38 -49.04
N LYS A 360 52.02 52.12 -50.29
CA LYS A 360 50.61 52.17 -50.70
C LYS A 360 50.17 50.78 -51.14
N LEU A 361 49.06 50.29 -50.60
CA LEU A 361 48.48 49.01 -51.00
C LEU A 361 47.69 49.14 -52.31
N GLU A 362 47.68 48.09 -53.12
CA GLU A 362 46.82 47.95 -54.29
C GLU A 362 45.34 47.83 -53.89
N SER A 363 44.48 48.50 -54.66
CA SER A 363 43.04 48.50 -54.44
C SER A 363 42.40 47.24 -55.03
N PHE A 364 41.43 46.68 -54.32
CA PHE A 364 40.60 45.57 -54.79
C PHE A 364 39.12 45.97 -54.94
N ALA A 365 38.82 47.27 -54.97
CA ALA A 365 37.44 47.78 -55.00
C ALA A 365 36.61 47.24 -56.18
N GLU A 366 37.18 47.26 -57.39
CA GLU A 366 36.51 46.77 -58.60
C GLU A 366 36.19 45.26 -58.52
N ILE A 367 37.13 44.48 -58.00
CA ILE A 367 36.96 43.03 -57.80
C ILE A 367 35.87 42.77 -56.76
N SER A 368 35.90 43.50 -55.64
CA SER A 368 34.90 43.37 -54.58
C SER A 368 33.48 43.70 -55.08
N GLN A 369 33.35 44.69 -55.95
CA GLN A 369 32.07 45.05 -56.55
C GLN A 369 31.54 43.94 -57.46
N LYS A 370 32.39 43.40 -58.36
CA LYS A 370 31.98 42.31 -59.24
C LYS A 370 31.59 41.04 -58.48
N ILE A 371 32.34 40.70 -57.42
CA ILE A 371 31.98 39.57 -56.54
C ILE A 371 30.59 39.78 -55.93
N GLN A 372 30.31 40.99 -55.43
CA GLN A 372 29.00 41.32 -54.87
C GLN A 372 27.88 41.26 -55.93
N GLU A 373 28.12 41.74 -57.15
CA GLU A 373 27.15 41.71 -58.25
C GLU A 373 26.74 40.27 -58.61
N VAL A 374 27.71 39.36 -58.76
CA VAL A 374 27.43 37.94 -59.07
C VAL A 374 26.61 37.27 -57.97
N MET A 375 26.89 37.59 -56.70
CA MET A 375 26.16 37.04 -55.55
C MET A 375 24.74 37.62 -55.45
N LEU A 376 24.57 38.92 -55.71
CA LEU A 376 23.26 39.58 -55.71
C LEU A 376 22.35 39.05 -56.81
N GLU A 377 22.88 38.80 -58.01
CA GLU A 377 22.11 38.22 -59.11
C GLU A 377 21.58 36.82 -58.76
N ALA A 378 22.43 35.96 -58.19
CA ALA A 378 22.04 34.62 -57.74
C ALA A 378 20.94 34.70 -56.67
N ASN A 379 21.10 35.59 -55.69
CA ASN A 379 20.13 35.78 -54.60
C ASN A 379 18.78 36.33 -55.10
N SER A 380 18.78 37.20 -56.12
CA SER A 380 17.54 37.68 -56.73
C SER A 380 16.72 36.55 -57.35
N LYS A 381 17.39 35.66 -58.10
CA LYS A 381 16.75 34.49 -58.73
C LYS A 381 16.24 33.48 -57.69
N ALA A 382 17.02 33.22 -56.64
CA ALA A 382 16.59 32.38 -55.53
C ALA A 382 15.37 32.97 -54.80
N ALA A 383 15.33 34.29 -54.60
CA ALA A 383 14.19 34.98 -53.99
C ALA A 383 12.91 34.89 -54.84
N GLU A 384 13.01 35.07 -56.16
CA GLU A 384 11.88 34.90 -57.08
C GLU A 384 11.30 33.49 -57.02
N HIS A 385 12.15 32.47 -57.06
CA HIS A 385 11.74 31.07 -56.91
C HIS A 385 11.08 30.81 -55.55
N ASN A 386 11.70 31.27 -54.46
CA ASN A 386 11.18 31.07 -53.11
C ASN A 386 9.81 31.77 -52.90
N ASN A 387 9.56 32.89 -53.57
CA ASN A 387 8.25 33.53 -53.56
C ASN A 387 7.17 32.67 -54.25
N LEU A 388 7.50 32.01 -55.37
CA LEU A 388 6.59 31.06 -56.03
C LEU A 388 6.30 29.84 -55.14
N VAL A 389 7.33 29.31 -54.48
CA VAL A 389 7.19 28.22 -53.50
C VAL A 389 6.27 28.64 -52.34
N ALA A 390 6.42 29.87 -51.83
CA ALA A 390 5.58 30.39 -50.76
C ALA A 390 4.10 30.51 -51.17
N GLY A 391 3.82 30.93 -52.40
CA GLY A 391 2.46 30.93 -52.97
C GLY A 391 1.86 29.52 -53.04
N PHE A 392 2.65 28.55 -53.50
CA PHE A 392 2.25 27.14 -53.56
C PHE A 392 1.95 26.56 -52.18
N ALA A 393 2.82 26.80 -51.18
CA ALA A 393 2.63 26.36 -49.81
C ALA A 393 1.38 26.99 -49.15
N THR A 394 1.11 28.26 -49.45
CA THR A 394 -0.09 28.96 -48.96
C THR A 394 -1.37 28.32 -49.51
N GLU A 395 -1.40 28.01 -50.81
CA GLU A 395 -2.54 27.34 -51.44
C GLU A 395 -2.71 25.88 -50.96
N GLN A 396 -1.62 25.15 -50.68
CA GLN A 396 -1.69 23.84 -50.03
C GLN A 396 -2.31 23.91 -48.63
N ALA A 397 -1.91 24.89 -47.81
CA ALA A 397 -2.44 25.08 -46.46
C ALA A 397 -3.94 25.43 -46.50
N LYS A 398 -4.32 26.30 -47.45
CA LYS A 398 -5.73 26.65 -47.70
C LYS A 398 -6.55 25.44 -48.12
N LEU A 399 -6.06 24.65 -49.08
CA LEU A 399 -6.72 23.41 -49.51
C LEU A 399 -6.85 22.42 -48.34
N THR A 400 -5.81 22.25 -47.53
CA THR A 400 -5.85 21.40 -46.34
C THR A 400 -6.98 21.84 -45.42
N SER A 401 -7.07 23.13 -45.11
CA SER A 401 -8.13 23.70 -44.25
C SER A 401 -9.53 23.46 -44.83
N GLU A 402 -9.71 23.61 -46.14
CA GLU A 402 -11.01 23.37 -46.80
C GLU A 402 -11.40 21.88 -46.82
N ILE A 403 -10.44 20.96 -46.98
CA ILE A 403 -10.67 19.50 -46.86
C ILE A 403 -11.15 19.15 -45.45
N TRP A 404 -10.49 19.66 -44.42
CA TRP A 404 -10.92 19.44 -43.03
C TRP A 404 -12.29 20.05 -42.76
N LYS A 405 -12.59 21.22 -43.34
CA LYS A 405 -13.91 21.84 -43.25
C LYS A 405 -15.00 20.97 -43.87
N TYR A 406 -14.73 20.39 -45.05
CA TYR A 406 -15.65 19.45 -45.69
C TYR A 406 -15.94 18.24 -44.80
N LEU A 407 -14.90 17.60 -44.25
CA LEU A 407 -15.06 16.44 -43.36
C LEU A 407 -15.94 16.75 -42.15
N VAL A 408 -15.72 17.89 -41.51
CA VAL A 408 -16.47 18.31 -40.33
C VAL A 408 -17.92 18.66 -40.66
N GLU A 409 -18.15 19.47 -41.69
CA GLU A 409 -19.46 20.08 -41.96
C GLU A 409 -20.40 19.18 -42.76
N ILE A 410 -19.84 18.27 -43.57
CA ILE A 410 -20.60 17.37 -44.43
C ILE A 410 -20.65 15.95 -43.85
N ASP A 411 -19.50 15.30 -43.64
CA ASP A 411 -19.46 13.88 -43.28
C ASP A 411 -19.66 13.62 -41.77
N LEU A 412 -19.12 14.49 -40.90
CA LEU A 412 -19.10 14.25 -39.44
C LEU A 412 -20.07 15.11 -38.63
N LYS A 413 -20.79 16.05 -39.26
CA LYS A 413 -21.64 17.03 -38.58
C LYS A 413 -22.64 16.40 -37.61
N LYS A 414 -23.34 15.36 -38.05
CA LYS A 414 -24.31 14.64 -37.22
C LYS A 414 -23.63 13.95 -36.03
N SER A 415 -22.58 13.17 -36.28
CA SER A 415 -21.86 12.43 -35.25
C SER A 415 -21.22 13.35 -34.21
N LEU A 416 -20.71 14.51 -34.63
CA LEU A 416 -20.14 15.53 -33.74
C LEU A 416 -21.22 16.19 -32.86
N ALA A 417 -22.38 16.51 -33.43
CA ALA A 417 -23.51 17.07 -32.68
C ALA A 417 -24.06 16.08 -31.64
N GLU A 418 -24.26 14.82 -32.01
CA GLU A 418 -24.70 13.75 -31.10
C GLU A 418 -23.68 13.52 -29.98
N TYR A 419 -22.39 13.44 -30.34
CA TYR A 419 -21.31 13.31 -29.38
C TYR A 419 -21.28 14.47 -28.38
N ALA A 420 -21.44 15.72 -28.84
CA ALA A 420 -21.42 16.89 -27.97
C ALA A 420 -22.59 16.87 -26.96
N VAL A 421 -23.79 16.47 -27.39
CA VAL A 421 -24.96 16.37 -26.51
C VAL A 421 -24.77 15.27 -25.47
N ASP A 422 -24.35 14.07 -25.90
CA ASP A 422 -24.20 12.93 -25.01
C ASP A 422 -23.02 13.10 -24.05
N LYS A 423 -21.92 13.71 -24.52
CA LYS A 423 -20.78 14.06 -23.68
C LYS A 423 -21.19 15.03 -22.57
N ASN A 424 -21.89 16.12 -22.91
CA ASN A 424 -22.35 17.08 -21.91
C ASN A 424 -23.28 16.45 -20.87
N LYS A 425 -24.14 15.50 -21.25
CA LYS A 425 -25.00 14.77 -20.31
C LYS A 425 -24.16 13.90 -19.37
N LEU A 426 -23.19 13.16 -19.91
CA LEU A 426 -22.31 12.29 -19.12
C LEU A 426 -21.40 13.08 -18.19
N ASP A 427 -20.79 14.16 -18.67
CA ASP A 427 -19.91 15.03 -17.87
C ASP A 427 -20.69 15.63 -16.69
N ARG A 428 -21.91 16.14 -16.91
CA ARG A 428 -22.77 16.64 -15.81
C ARG A 428 -23.14 15.56 -14.79
N ALA A 429 -23.40 14.33 -15.26
CA ALA A 429 -23.72 13.21 -14.38
C ALA A 429 -22.50 12.80 -13.54
N ILE A 430 -21.32 12.71 -14.16
CA ILE A 430 -20.05 12.43 -13.49
C ILE A 430 -19.76 13.52 -12.46
N ASP A 431 -19.83 14.80 -12.82
CA ASP A 431 -19.60 15.91 -11.89
C ASP A 431 -20.56 15.90 -10.70
N GLY A 432 -21.84 15.60 -10.94
CA GLY A 432 -22.84 15.47 -9.89
C GLY A 432 -22.51 14.34 -8.91
N MET A 433 -22.16 13.16 -9.43
CA MET A 433 -21.80 11.99 -8.62
C MET A 433 -20.47 12.18 -7.88
N THR A 434 -19.47 12.79 -8.51
CA THR A 434 -18.18 13.11 -7.88
C THR A 434 -18.38 14.06 -6.70
N ARG A 435 -19.18 15.12 -6.86
CA ARG A 435 -19.53 16.02 -5.74
C ARG A 435 -20.26 15.28 -4.61
N ALA A 436 -21.15 14.35 -4.93
CA ALA A 436 -21.85 13.56 -3.91
C ALA A 436 -20.89 12.59 -3.18
N LEU A 437 -19.94 12.00 -3.91
CA LEU A 437 -18.88 11.15 -3.36
C LEU A 437 -17.99 11.93 -2.38
N ASP A 438 -17.54 13.12 -2.79
CA ASP A 438 -16.66 13.95 -1.98
C ASP A 438 -17.36 14.46 -0.72
N ARG A 439 -18.63 14.88 -0.83
CA ARG A 439 -19.47 15.20 0.34
C ARG A 439 -19.59 14.01 1.29
N SER A 440 -19.88 12.82 0.77
CA SER A 440 -20.02 11.62 1.60
C SER A 440 -18.71 11.27 2.33
N LYS A 441 -17.56 11.46 1.69
CA LYS A 441 -16.25 11.30 2.35
C LYS A 441 -16.02 12.33 3.45
N GLN A 442 -16.37 13.59 3.18
CA GLN A 442 -16.25 14.67 4.17
C GLN A 442 -17.16 14.42 5.38
N ASP A 443 -18.41 13.99 5.14
CA ASP A 443 -19.37 13.65 6.19
C ASP A 443 -18.88 12.47 7.05
N ILE A 444 -18.24 11.45 6.44
CA ILE A 444 -17.61 10.34 7.19
C ILE A 444 -16.49 10.88 8.08
N LEU A 445 -15.58 11.71 7.55
CA LEU A 445 -14.46 12.26 8.31
C LEU A 445 -14.95 13.12 9.49
N GLN A 446 -15.96 13.95 9.26
CA GLN A 446 -16.55 14.77 10.32
C GLN A 446 -17.22 13.89 11.37
N THR A 447 -18.02 12.91 10.95
CA THR A 447 -18.69 11.98 11.87
C THR A 447 -17.68 11.17 12.68
N ASP A 448 -16.55 10.76 12.09
CA ASP A 448 -15.46 10.08 12.79
C ASP A 448 -14.79 10.98 13.84
N ALA A 449 -14.61 12.27 13.55
CA ALA A 449 -14.11 13.23 14.52
C ALA A 449 -15.09 13.47 15.69
N ASP A 450 -16.38 13.56 15.39
CA ASP A 450 -17.44 13.74 16.39
C ASP A 450 -17.56 12.51 17.29
N ILE A 451 -17.51 11.30 16.71
CA ILE A 451 -17.46 10.02 17.43
C ILE A 451 -16.23 9.99 18.35
N ALA A 452 -15.04 10.32 17.84
CA ALA A 452 -13.82 10.29 18.64
C ALA A 452 -13.84 11.29 19.81
N THR A 453 -14.46 12.45 19.61
CA THR A 453 -14.61 13.48 20.66
C THR A 453 -15.51 12.98 21.79
N ILE A 454 -16.70 12.45 21.45
CA ILE A 454 -17.64 11.90 22.43
C ILE A 454 -17.02 10.71 23.15
N GLU A 455 -16.33 9.82 22.44
CA GLU A 455 -15.70 8.66 23.07
C GLU A 455 -14.53 9.07 23.98
N SER A 456 -13.80 10.15 23.66
CA SER A 456 -12.78 10.74 24.54
C SER A 456 -13.35 11.30 25.84
N ASP A 457 -14.49 12.00 25.77
CA ASP A 457 -15.16 12.57 26.95
C ASP A 457 -15.75 11.48 27.86
N LEU A 458 -16.08 10.31 27.30
CA LEU A 458 -16.72 9.19 28.01
C LEU A 458 -15.74 8.25 28.73
N THR A 459 -14.45 8.32 28.43
CA THR A 459 -13.48 7.34 28.91
C THR A 459 -12.69 7.85 30.11
N SER A 460 -12.49 6.98 31.10
CA SER A 460 -11.64 7.27 32.25
C SER A 460 -10.80 6.06 32.59
N VAL A 461 -9.58 6.33 33.09
CA VAL A 461 -8.67 5.29 33.59
C VAL A 461 -8.93 4.91 35.05
N ARG A 462 -9.71 5.72 35.79
CA ARG A 462 -10.03 5.50 37.22
C ARG A 462 -10.96 4.31 37.47
N PRO A 463 -12.04 4.06 36.69
CA PRO A 463 -12.92 2.92 36.92
C PRO A 463 -12.17 1.58 36.89
N THR A 464 -11.22 1.42 35.96
CA THR A 464 -10.33 0.26 35.87
C THR A 464 -9.52 0.07 37.14
N VAL A 465 -8.87 1.13 37.66
CA VAL A 465 -8.08 1.05 38.91
C VAL A 465 -8.96 0.66 40.09
N THR A 466 -10.13 1.29 40.21
CA THR A 466 -11.10 0.96 41.26
C THR A 466 -11.54 -0.51 41.19
N ALA A 467 -11.81 -1.02 39.99
CA ALA A 467 -12.22 -2.40 39.79
C ALA A 467 -11.10 -3.41 40.10
N ILE A 468 -9.87 -3.15 39.63
CA ILE A 468 -8.71 -4.01 39.93
C ILE A 468 -8.44 -4.01 41.44
N ASN A 469 -8.44 -2.85 42.09
CA ASN A 469 -8.21 -2.75 43.54
C ASN A 469 -9.32 -3.42 44.37
N ALA A 470 -10.57 -3.36 43.92
CA ALA A 470 -11.66 -4.10 44.56
C ALA A 470 -11.40 -5.61 44.50
N LEU A 471 -11.04 -6.15 43.33
CA LEU A 471 -10.68 -7.56 43.18
C LEU A 471 -9.48 -7.93 44.06
N LEU A 472 -8.40 -7.15 44.04
CA LEU A 472 -7.24 -7.38 44.90
C LEU A 472 -7.63 -7.46 46.39
N LYS A 473 -8.46 -6.51 46.87
CA LYS A 473 -8.91 -6.45 48.27
C LYS A 473 -9.82 -7.62 48.65
N ASP A 474 -10.79 -7.96 47.80
CA ASP A 474 -11.77 -9.02 48.04
C ASP A 474 -11.09 -10.39 48.12
N PHE A 475 -9.97 -10.55 47.41
CA PHE A 475 -9.17 -11.78 47.39
C PHE A 475 -7.96 -11.77 48.33
N GLY A 476 -7.87 -10.81 49.25
CA GLY A 476 -6.89 -10.81 50.34
C GLY A 476 -5.53 -10.19 50.01
N PHE A 477 -5.31 -9.68 48.79
CA PHE A 477 -4.12 -8.92 48.41
C PHE A 477 -4.22 -7.49 48.97
N ARG A 478 -3.72 -7.31 50.21
CA ARG A 478 -3.72 -6.01 50.93
C ARG A 478 -2.35 -5.34 50.99
N SER A 479 -1.31 -6.05 50.55
CA SER A 479 0.09 -5.63 50.59
C SER A 479 0.45 -4.59 49.53
N PHE A 480 -0.38 -4.44 48.48
CA PHE A 480 -0.20 -3.47 47.39
C PHE A 480 -1.55 -3.09 46.75
N SER A 481 -1.57 -1.98 46.00
CA SER A 481 -2.70 -1.53 45.18
C SER A 481 -2.21 -0.80 43.91
N LEU A 482 -3.12 -0.61 42.94
CA LEU A 482 -2.90 0.27 41.79
C LEU A 482 -3.32 1.70 42.11
N GLU A 483 -2.54 2.67 41.65
CA GLU A 483 -2.87 4.09 41.69
C GLU A 483 -2.65 4.72 40.31
N VAL A 484 -3.40 5.77 39.98
CA VAL A 484 -3.16 6.54 38.75
C VAL A 484 -1.96 7.45 38.95
N ALA A 485 -0.95 7.32 38.10
CA ALA A 485 0.22 8.18 38.10
C ALA A 485 -0.16 9.63 37.80
N ALA A 486 0.51 10.58 38.46
CA ALA A 486 0.36 12.00 38.14
C ALA A 486 0.89 12.29 36.72
N GLY A 487 0.04 12.86 35.85
CA GLY A 487 0.41 13.38 34.53
C GLY A 487 0.00 12.52 33.33
N ASP A 488 0.17 11.19 33.39
CA ASP A 488 0.22 10.36 32.17
C ASP A 488 -0.91 9.32 32.02
N ASN A 489 -1.98 9.42 32.81
CA ASN A 489 -3.09 8.43 32.83
C ASN A 489 -2.60 6.97 32.96
N SER A 490 -1.37 6.74 33.43
CA SER A 490 -0.75 5.43 33.64
C SER A 490 -1.01 4.92 35.07
N TYR A 491 -0.71 3.65 35.33
CA TYR A 491 -0.89 3.02 36.64
C TYR A 491 0.45 2.70 37.31
N LYS A 492 0.54 3.04 38.59
CA LYS A 492 1.63 2.69 39.49
C LYS A 492 1.17 1.65 40.51
N LEU A 493 2.07 0.74 40.85
CA LEU A 493 1.84 -0.22 41.94
C LEU A 493 2.46 0.35 43.21
N ILE A 494 1.63 0.56 44.23
CA ILE A 494 2.05 1.17 45.49
C ILE A 494 1.82 0.22 46.67
N ARG A 495 2.67 0.34 47.68
CA ARG A 495 2.52 -0.28 49.00
C ARG A 495 1.60 0.58 49.88
N SER A 496 1.18 0.04 51.01
CA SER A 496 0.32 0.75 51.98
C SER A 496 0.96 2.01 52.59
N ASP A 497 2.29 2.09 52.55
CA ASP A 497 3.09 3.26 52.98
C ASP A 497 3.38 4.25 51.83
N GLY A 498 2.86 4.00 50.63
CA GLY A 498 3.08 4.81 49.42
C GLY A 498 4.37 4.49 48.67
N ALA A 499 5.17 3.51 49.11
CA ALA A 499 6.38 3.10 48.39
C ALA A 499 6.05 2.31 47.11
N ASP A 500 6.97 2.30 46.13
CA ASP A 500 6.80 1.55 44.89
C ASP A 500 6.85 0.02 45.14
N ALA A 501 5.78 -0.68 44.76
CA ALA A 501 5.66 -2.12 44.96
C ALA A 501 6.30 -2.94 43.81
N ARG A 502 6.63 -2.34 42.66
CA ARG A 502 7.04 -3.08 41.44
C ARG A 502 8.20 -4.05 41.64
N LYS A 503 9.25 -3.66 42.38
CA LYS A 503 10.43 -4.51 42.57
C LYS A 503 10.29 -5.53 43.71
N THR A 504 9.17 -5.50 44.42
CA THR A 504 9.00 -6.23 45.69
C THR A 504 7.80 -7.18 45.66
N LEU A 505 7.08 -7.28 44.55
CA LEU A 505 6.03 -8.28 44.36
C LEU A 505 6.65 -9.67 44.15
N SER A 506 6.01 -10.68 44.72
CA SER A 506 6.29 -12.07 44.38
C SER A 506 5.92 -12.38 42.92
N GLU A 507 6.46 -13.48 42.39
CA GLU A 507 6.11 -13.95 41.05
C GLU A 507 4.60 -14.16 40.90
N GLY A 508 3.93 -14.70 41.94
CA GLY A 508 2.49 -14.91 41.94
C GLY A 508 1.69 -13.61 41.94
N GLU A 509 2.06 -12.63 42.78
CA GLU A 509 1.41 -11.31 42.81
C GLU A 509 1.57 -10.58 41.47
N ARG A 510 2.75 -10.66 40.85
CA ARG A 510 3.02 -10.09 39.52
C ARG A 510 2.15 -10.74 38.44
N THR A 511 2.08 -12.06 38.40
CA THR A 511 1.25 -12.79 37.41
C THR A 511 -0.23 -12.44 37.61
N PHE A 512 -0.69 -12.39 38.85
CA PHE A 512 -2.10 -12.06 39.13
C PHE A 512 -2.47 -10.63 38.74
N VAL A 513 -1.67 -9.62 39.12
CA VAL A 513 -1.98 -8.23 38.80
C VAL A 513 -1.92 -7.94 37.30
N THR A 514 -0.97 -8.54 36.58
CA THR A 514 -0.88 -8.42 35.12
C THR A 514 -2.02 -9.15 34.41
N PHE A 515 -2.52 -10.26 34.97
CA PHE A 515 -3.73 -10.91 34.47
C PHE A 515 -4.97 -10.05 34.67
N LEU A 516 -5.16 -9.43 35.84
CA LEU A 516 -6.27 -8.50 36.09
C LEU A 516 -6.20 -7.30 35.14
N TYR A 517 -5.00 -6.76 34.93
CA TYR A 517 -4.75 -5.71 33.96
C TYR A 517 -5.16 -6.15 32.54
N PHE A 518 -4.71 -7.31 32.08
CA PHE A 518 -5.09 -7.88 30.80
C PHE A 518 -6.61 -8.07 30.67
N TYR A 519 -7.25 -8.62 31.70
CA TYR A 519 -8.69 -8.85 31.74
C TYR A 519 -9.49 -7.55 31.58
N HIS A 520 -9.06 -6.46 32.22
CA HIS A 520 -9.70 -5.15 32.04
C HIS A 520 -9.35 -4.49 30.70
N LEU A 521 -8.14 -4.73 30.16
CA LEU A 521 -7.75 -4.30 28.83
C LEU A 521 -8.62 -4.95 27.73
N LEU A 522 -9.14 -6.16 27.95
CA LEU A 522 -10.12 -6.78 27.04
C LEU A 522 -11.41 -5.97 26.91
N ARG A 523 -11.77 -5.21 27.95
CA ARG A 523 -13.01 -4.44 28.07
C ARG A 523 -12.81 -2.93 27.89
N GLY A 524 -11.59 -2.51 27.58
CA GLY A 524 -11.21 -1.11 27.38
C GLY A 524 -10.18 -0.94 26.27
N SER A 525 -9.62 0.26 26.18
CA SER A 525 -8.58 0.63 25.21
C SER A 525 -7.41 1.28 25.93
N THR A 526 -6.20 1.21 25.38
CA THR A 526 -5.05 2.01 25.84
C THR A 526 -5.07 3.44 25.28
N SER A 527 -6.01 3.74 24.37
CA SER A 527 -6.23 5.07 23.79
C SER A 527 -7.38 5.77 24.51
N ALA A 528 -7.27 7.10 24.67
CA ALA A 528 -8.33 7.97 25.15
C ALA A 528 -9.62 7.88 24.29
N SER A 529 -9.52 7.42 23.05
CA SER A 529 -10.71 7.15 22.23
C SER A 529 -11.62 6.04 22.78
N GLY A 530 -11.17 5.18 23.70
CA GLY A 530 -12.04 4.11 24.26
C GLY A 530 -12.51 3.03 23.29
N ILE A 531 -12.18 3.14 22.00
CA ILE A 531 -12.66 2.25 20.94
C ILE A 531 -12.14 0.84 21.20
N THR A 532 -13.07 -0.11 21.37
CA THR A 532 -12.77 -1.54 21.38
C THR A 532 -13.21 -2.20 20.08
N SER A 533 -12.25 -2.50 19.21
CA SER A 533 -12.49 -3.28 17.98
C SER A 533 -12.75 -4.75 18.29
N GLU A 534 -13.41 -5.43 17.36
CA GLU A 534 -13.59 -6.89 17.42
C GLU A 534 -12.25 -7.59 17.49
N ARG A 535 -12.08 -8.54 18.42
CA ARG A 535 -10.78 -9.15 18.71
C ARG A 535 -10.84 -10.62 19.05
N ILE A 536 -9.70 -11.28 18.92
CA ILE A 536 -9.41 -12.61 19.45
C ILE A 536 -8.65 -12.48 20.76
N VAL A 537 -8.95 -13.39 21.69
CA VAL A 537 -8.28 -13.45 22.99
C VAL A 537 -7.54 -14.75 23.11
N VAL A 538 -6.26 -14.68 23.46
CA VAL A 538 -5.43 -15.85 23.75
C VAL A 538 -4.88 -15.71 25.16
N ILE A 539 -5.04 -16.75 25.97
CA ILE A 539 -4.57 -16.80 27.35
C ILE A 539 -3.69 -18.03 27.48
N ASP A 540 -2.38 -17.82 27.65
CA ASP A 540 -1.36 -18.85 27.70
C ASP A 540 -0.81 -19.01 29.13
N ASP A 541 -1.10 -20.15 29.75
CA ASP A 541 -0.67 -20.54 31.10
C ASP A 541 -0.89 -19.45 32.18
N PRO A 542 -2.14 -18.98 32.40
CA PRO A 542 -2.43 -17.83 33.27
C PRO A 542 -2.25 -18.08 34.77
N VAL A 543 -1.91 -19.31 35.16
CA VAL A 543 -1.84 -19.77 36.56
C VAL A 543 -0.50 -20.45 36.91
N SER A 544 0.55 -20.27 36.10
CA SER A 544 1.87 -20.78 36.46
C SER A 544 2.33 -20.14 37.77
N SER A 545 2.73 -20.95 38.75
CA SER A 545 3.26 -20.50 40.06
C SER A 545 2.23 -19.80 40.98
N LEU A 546 0.92 -20.00 40.77
CA LEU A 546 -0.14 -19.44 41.61
C LEU A 546 -0.69 -20.43 42.64
N ASP A 547 -1.08 -19.90 43.81
CA ASP A 547 -1.76 -20.67 44.87
C ASP A 547 -3.17 -21.12 44.43
N SER A 548 -3.69 -22.14 45.11
CA SER A 548 -4.99 -22.77 44.80
C SER A 548 -6.16 -21.77 44.78
N ASP A 549 -6.14 -20.76 45.64
CA ASP A 549 -7.22 -19.76 45.73
C ASP A 549 -7.24 -18.83 44.51
N VAL A 550 -6.06 -18.46 43.98
CA VAL A 550 -5.92 -17.59 42.81
C VAL A 550 -6.39 -18.30 41.53
N LEU A 551 -6.16 -19.62 41.46
CA LEU A 551 -6.62 -20.46 40.34
C LEU A 551 -8.14 -20.35 40.14
N PHE A 552 -8.93 -20.36 41.22
CA PHE A 552 -10.39 -20.25 41.14
C PHE A 552 -10.86 -18.89 40.64
N ILE A 553 -10.16 -17.82 41.02
CA ILE A 553 -10.48 -16.45 40.61
C ILE A 553 -10.22 -16.29 39.11
N VAL A 554 -9.00 -16.64 38.67
CA VAL A 554 -8.61 -16.61 37.26
C VAL A 554 -9.56 -17.49 36.44
N GLY A 555 -9.90 -18.68 36.93
CA GLY A 555 -10.84 -19.57 36.28
C GLY A 555 -12.25 -18.97 36.14
N SER A 556 -12.74 -18.28 37.17
CA SER A 556 -14.03 -17.60 37.16
C SER A 556 -14.07 -16.44 36.17
N LEU A 557 -13.00 -15.63 36.11
CA LEU A 557 -12.87 -14.53 35.15
C LEU A 557 -12.82 -15.05 33.71
N ILE A 558 -12.10 -16.15 33.44
CA ILE A 558 -12.09 -16.78 32.11
C ILE A 558 -13.45 -17.36 31.75
N LYS A 559 -14.17 -18.00 32.68
CA LYS A 559 -15.55 -18.46 32.45
C LYS A 559 -16.48 -17.30 32.10
N GLN A 560 -16.26 -16.12 32.67
CA GLN A 560 -16.98 -14.92 32.27
C GLN A 560 -16.65 -14.51 30.83
N LEU A 561 -15.38 -14.58 30.40
CA LEU A 561 -15.02 -14.36 28.98
C LEU A 561 -15.70 -15.36 28.04
N PHE A 562 -15.85 -16.62 28.46
CA PHE A 562 -16.59 -17.62 27.68
C PHE A 562 -18.06 -17.26 27.53
N LYS A 563 -18.69 -16.64 28.54
CA LYS A 563 -20.05 -16.11 28.43
C LYS A 563 -20.08 -14.90 27.49
N ASP A 564 -19.13 -13.98 27.64
CA ASP A 564 -19.05 -12.75 26.85
C ASP A 564 -18.92 -13.08 25.35
N VAL A 565 -18.11 -14.06 24.96
CA VAL A 565 -17.99 -14.48 23.54
C VAL A 565 -19.28 -15.04 22.95
N ARG A 566 -20.19 -15.55 23.78
CA ARG A 566 -21.49 -16.07 23.34
C ARG A 566 -22.57 -14.98 23.29
N ALA A 567 -22.35 -13.84 23.95
CA ALA A 567 -23.33 -12.77 24.03
C ALA A 567 -23.43 -11.99 22.71
N LYS A 568 -24.67 -11.66 22.31
CA LYS A 568 -24.91 -10.78 21.15
C LYS A 568 -24.41 -9.37 21.49
N GLY A 569 -23.50 -8.83 20.69
CA GLY A 569 -22.92 -7.49 20.90
C GLY A 569 -21.54 -7.46 21.56
N SER A 570 -20.96 -8.60 21.94
CA SER A 570 -19.58 -8.65 22.46
C SER A 570 -18.55 -8.37 21.36
N THR A 571 -17.51 -7.61 21.71
CA THR A 571 -16.33 -7.35 20.85
C THR A 571 -15.38 -8.54 20.81
N ILE A 572 -15.49 -9.49 21.76
CA ILE A 572 -14.66 -10.70 21.75
C ILE A 572 -15.34 -11.74 20.87
N ARG A 573 -14.67 -12.16 19.80
CA ARG A 573 -15.21 -13.15 18.84
C ARG A 573 -14.69 -14.56 19.04
N GLN A 574 -13.56 -14.73 19.72
CA GLN A 574 -12.94 -16.04 19.93
C GLN A 574 -11.99 -16.01 21.14
N VAL A 575 -11.99 -17.08 21.94
CA VAL A 575 -11.06 -17.27 23.06
C VAL A 575 -10.26 -18.55 22.87
N PHE A 576 -8.95 -18.46 23.10
CA PHE A 576 -8.03 -19.59 23.24
C PHE A 576 -7.49 -19.60 24.66
N VAL A 577 -7.59 -20.73 25.36
CA VAL A 577 -6.96 -20.92 26.68
C VAL A 577 -6.01 -22.09 26.59
N LEU A 578 -4.73 -21.83 26.77
CA LEU A 578 -3.67 -22.81 26.74
C LEU A 578 -3.20 -23.06 28.17
N THR A 579 -3.14 -24.33 28.60
CA THR A 579 -2.69 -24.63 29.96
C THR A 579 -1.96 -25.97 30.08
N HIS A 580 -0.99 -26.05 31.01
CA HIS A 580 -0.41 -27.31 31.49
C HIS A 580 -1.03 -27.79 32.81
N ASN A 581 -1.83 -26.95 33.49
CA ASN A 581 -2.39 -27.27 34.80
C ASN A 581 -3.70 -28.07 34.67
N VAL A 582 -3.66 -29.32 35.10
CA VAL A 582 -4.78 -30.28 35.05
C VAL A 582 -5.99 -29.80 35.85
N HIS A 583 -5.76 -29.24 37.05
CA HIS A 583 -6.82 -28.74 37.93
C HIS A 583 -7.50 -27.51 37.32
N PHE A 584 -6.70 -26.58 36.78
CA PHE A 584 -7.20 -25.39 36.12
C PHE A 584 -7.99 -25.71 34.86
N HIS A 585 -7.47 -26.60 34.01
CA HIS A 585 -8.19 -27.07 32.83
C HIS A 585 -9.54 -27.69 33.23
N LYS A 586 -9.56 -28.56 34.25
CA LYS A 586 -10.81 -29.14 34.75
C LYS A 586 -11.77 -28.06 35.24
N GLU A 587 -11.27 -27.07 35.97
CA GLU A 587 -12.08 -25.96 36.49
C GLU A 587 -12.71 -25.15 35.35
N ILE A 588 -11.92 -24.61 34.42
CA ILE A 588 -12.43 -23.76 33.33
C ILE A 588 -13.32 -24.51 32.35
N THR A 589 -13.09 -25.81 32.17
CA THR A 589 -13.90 -26.65 31.27
C THR A 589 -15.13 -27.21 31.97
N PHE A 590 -15.28 -27.13 33.30
CA PHE A 590 -16.46 -27.63 33.98
C PHE A 590 -17.71 -26.81 33.60
N ASP A 591 -18.71 -27.48 33.04
CA ASP A 591 -20.03 -26.91 32.73
C ASP A 591 -21.13 -27.91 33.14
N PRO A 592 -22.07 -27.52 34.03
CA PRO A 592 -23.12 -28.41 34.51
C PRO A 592 -24.11 -28.85 33.43
N LEU A 593 -24.18 -28.14 32.29
CA LEU A 593 -25.06 -28.47 31.17
C LEU A 593 -24.41 -29.46 30.18
N ARG A 594 -23.15 -29.85 30.39
CA ARG A 594 -22.43 -30.76 29.49
C ARG A 594 -22.91 -32.20 29.68
N SER A 595 -23.40 -32.82 28.60
CA SER A 595 -23.74 -34.24 28.59
C SER A 595 -22.53 -35.11 28.25
N SER A 596 -22.21 -36.07 29.12
CA SER A 596 -21.23 -37.16 28.85
C SER A 596 -19.83 -36.70 28.42
N ASP A 597 -19.30 -35.63 29.03
CA ASP A 597 -17.94 -35.08 28.79
C ASP A 597 -17.64 -34.62 27.33
N ASN A 598 -18.63 -34.59 26.43
CA ASN A 598 -18.45 -34.15 25.04
C ASN A 598 -18.31 -32.62 24.93
N ALA A 599 -17.52 -32.17 23.96
CA ALA A 599 -17.44 -30.76 23.59
C ALA A 599 -18.79 -30.24 23.10
N MET A 600 -19.25 -29.13 23.67
CA MET A 600 -20.40 -28.36 23.19
C MET A 600 -20.16 -27.77 21.79
N ALA A 601 -21.24 -27.36 21.10
CA ALA A 601 -21.16 -26.87 19.71
C ALA A 601 -20.22 -25.66 19.50
N HIS A 602 -20.07 -24.82 20.54
CA HIS A 602 -19.24 -23.60 20.52
C HIS A 602 -17.85 -23.78 21.14
N GLU A 603 -17.47 -24.98 21.58
CA GLU A 603 -16.16 -25.25 22.19
C GLU A 603 -15.36 -26.34 21.46
N SER A 604 -14.04 -26.33 21.63
CA SER A 604 -13.17 -27.42 21.17
C SER A 604 -12.05 -27.71 22.17
N PHE A 605 -11.68 -28.99 22.27
CA PHE A 605 -10.57 -29.46 23.12
C PHE A 605 -9.42 -29.95 22.27
N TRP A 606 -8.22 -29.56 22.66
CA TRP A 606 -6.98 -29.93 21.99
C TRP A 606 -5.94 -30.37 23.00
N VAL A 607 -5.06 -31.28 22.59
CA VAL A 607 -3.87 -31.66 23.34
C VAL A 607 -2.64 -31.43 22.45
N VAL A 608 -1.67 -30.69 22.97
CA VAL A 608 -0.35 -30.54 22.36
C VAL A 608 0.63 -31.44 23.10
N ARG A 609 1.21 -32.40 22.40
CA ARG A 609 2.19 -33.35 22.94
C ARG A 609 3.50 -33.22 22.19
N LYS A 610 4.61 -33.48 22.87
CA LYS A 610 5.93 -33.59 22.25
C LYS A 610 6.46 -35.00 22.54
N PRO A 611 6.04 -36.03 21.77
CA PRO A 611 6.43 -37.41 22.03
C PRO A 611 7.94 -37.66 21.81
N ASP A 612 8.60 -36.82 21.02
CA ASP A 612 10.04 -36.90 20.75
C ASP A 612 10.62 -35.50 20.44
N HIS A 613 11.26 -35.27 19.29
CA HIS A 613 11.83 -33.97 18.93
C HIS A 613 10.78 -32.93 18.51
N PHE A 614 9.64 -33.37 17.98
CA PHE A 614 8.61 -32.49 17.41
C PHE A 614 7.27 -32.56 18.14
N SER A 615 6.61 -31.41 18.23
CA SER A 615 5.26 -31.24 18.76
C SER A 615 4.20 -31.76 17.80
N LYS A 616 3.15 -32.37 18.35
CA LYS A 616 1.95 -32.85 17.65
C LYS A 616 0.70 -32.26 18.30
N VAL A 617 -0.33 -32.01 17.50
CA VAL A 617 -1.59 -31.42 17.96
C VAL A 617 -2.76 -32.36 17.68
N GLU A 618 -3.46 -32.77 18.73
CA GLU A 618 -4.56 -33.73 18.67
C GLU A 618 -5.87 -33.08 19.10
N ARG A 619 -6.92 -33.21 18.30
CA ARG A 619 -8.28 -32.78 18.67
C ARG A 619 -8.99 -33.88 19.45
N HIS A 620 -9.68 -33.50 20.51
CA HIS A 620 -10.52 -34.42 21.28
C HIS A 620 -12.00 -34.00 21.23
N VAL A 621 -12.87 -34.97 20.97
CA VAL A 621 -14.33 -34.79 20.99
C VAL A 621 -14.84 -34.70 22.43
N GLN A 622 -14.16 -35.36 23.36
CA GLN A 622 -14.42 -35.30 24.80
C GLN A 622 -13.31 -34.56 25.51
N ASN A 623 -13.59 -34.03 26.70
CA ASN A 623 -12.55 -33.46 27.54
C ASN A 623 -11.45 -34.52 27.79
N PRO A 624 -10.19 -34.31 27.35
CA PRO A 624 -9.14 -35.30 27.44
C PRO A 624 -8.68 -35.52 28.89
N ILE A 625 -8.94 -34.56 29.79
CA ILE A 625 -8.53 -34.62 31.18
C ILE A 625 -9.58 -35.33 32.00
N LYS A 626 -9.24 -36.54 32.47
CA LYS A 626 -10.10 -37.39 33.31
C LYS A 626 -9.49 -37.54 34.70
N THR A 627 -10.34 -37.62 35.71
CA THR A 627 -9.90 -37.98 37.07
C THR A 627 -9.45 -39.43 37.12
N SER A 628 -8.59 -39.77 38.08
CA SER A 628 -8.18 -41.15 38.34
C SER A 628 -9.37 -42.11 38.52
N TYR A 629 -10.47 -41.62 39.11
CA TYR A 629 -11.70 -42.39 39.26
C TYR A 629 -12.41 -42.63 37.92
N GLN A 630 -12.57 -41.60 37.08
CA GLN A 630 -13.13 -41.76 35.73
C GLN A 630 -12.30 -42.70 34.84
N LEU A 631 -10.96 -42.74 35.03
CA LEU A 631 -10.09 -43.66 34.31
C LEU A 631 -10.38 -45.12 34.69
N LEU A 632 -10.62 -45.44 35.96
CA LEU A 632 -11.03 -46.80 36.39
C LEU A 632 -12.30 -47.25 35.68
N TRP A 633 -13.32 -46.39 35.61
CA TRP A 633 -14.55 -46.68 34.88
C TRP A 633 -14.36 -46.73 33.35
N SER A 634 -13.32 -46.10 32.81
CA SER A 634 -12.98 -46.25 31.38
C SER A 634 -12.34 -47.61 31.07
N GLU A 635 -11.59 -48.19 32.00
CA GLU A 635 -11.06 -49.56 31.87
C GLU A 635 -12.19 -50.58 31.83
N LEU A 636 -13.24 -50.41 32.65
CA LEU A 636 -14.41 -51.29 32.65
C LEU A 636 -15.28 -51.21 31.38
N ARG A 637 -15.16 -50.13 30.60
CA ARG A 637 -15.91 -49.92 29.34
C ARG A 637 -15.19 -50.45 28.10
N ARG A 638 -13.95 -50.94 28.24
CA ARG A 638 -13.21 -51.49 27.10
C ARG A 638 -13.77 -52.87 26.72
N ASP A 639 -13.82 -53.11 25.41
CA ASP A 639 -14.15 -54.40 24.82
C ASP A 639 -12.97 -54.85 23.93
N PRO A 640 -12.34 -56.01 24.18
CA PRO A 640 -12.61 -56.93 25.29
C PRO A 640 -12.21 -56.36 26.66
N LEU A 641 -12.89 -56.83 27.72
CA LEU A 641 -12.61 -56.45 29.11
C LEU A 641 -11.15 -56.80 29.49
N PRO A 642 -10.37 -55.86 30.08
CA PRO A 642 -8.99 -56.10 30.43
C PRO A 642 -8.89 -57.00 31.68
N THR A 643 -8.88 -58.32 31.46
CA THR A 643 -8.89 -59.34 32.52
C THR A 643 -7.70 -59.24 33.49
N LEU A 644 -6.55 -58.74 33.02
CA LEU A 644 -5.33 -58.56 33.81
C LEU A 644 -5.45 -57.47 34.88
N THR A 645 -6.14 -56.36 34.58
CA THR A 645 -6.25 -55.19 35.48
C THR A 645 -7.61 -55.12 36.19
N LEU A 646 -8.52 -56.05 35.89
CA LEU A 646 -9.90 -56.04 36.34
C LEU A 646 -10.02 -56.09 37.87
N GLN A 647 -9.24 -56.95 38.55
CA GLN A 647 -9.23 -57.06 40.02
C GLN A 647 -8.97 -55.70 40.69
N ASN A 648 -7.86 -55.06 40.33
CA ASN A 648 -7.45 -53.77 40.88
C ASN A 648 -8.44 -52.66 40.51
N THR A 649 -9.01 -52.71 39.30
CA THR A 649 -9.98 -51.72 38.83
C THR A 649 -11.27 -51.77 39.65
N LEU A 650 -11.86 -52.96 39.82
CA LEU A 650 -13.10 -53.13 40.60
C LEU A 650 -12.89 -52.77 42.07
N ARG A 651 -11.77 -53.20 42.68
CA ARG A 651 -11.44 -52.84 44.08
C ARG A 651 -11.39 -51.33 44.27
N ARG A 652 -10.60 -50.63 43.46
CA ARG A 652 -10.41 -49.18 43.58
C ARG A 652 -11.71 -48.42 43.35
N ILE A 653 -12.63 -48.94 42.53
CA ILE A 653 -13.95 -48.34 42.36
C ILE A 653 -14.80 -48.55 43.62
N LEU A 654 -14.92 -49.78 44.13
CA LEU A 654 -15.72 -50.07 45.33
C LEU A 654 -15.19 -49.32 46.55
N GLU A 655 -13.87 -49.35 46.79
CA GLU A 655 -13.24 -48.65 47.91
C GLU A 655 -13.40 -47.13 47.78
N ASN A 656 -13.10 -46.55 46.60
CA ASN A 656 -13.18 -45.10 46.45
C ASN A 656 -14.62 -44.60 46.59
N TYR A 657 -15.59 -45.32 46.05
CA TYR A 657 -16.99 -44.90 46.08
C TYR A 657 -17.68 -45.20 47.41
N PHE A 658 -17.71 -46.46 47.84
CA PHE A 658 -18.44 -46.87 49.03
C PHE A 658 -17.68 -46.55 50.31
N LYS A 659 -16.37 -46.84 50.37
CA LYS A 659 -15.59 -46.69 51.61
C LYS A 659 -15.09 -45.26 51.84
N ILE A 660 -14.41 -44.66 50.86
CA ILE A 660 -13.77 -43.34 51.02
C ILE A 660 -14.80 -42.22 50.93
N LEU A 661 -15.66 -42.23 49.91
CA LEU A 661 -16.66 -41.17 49.72
C LEU A 661 -17.98 -41.44 50.47
N GLY A 662 -18.43 -42.70 50.49
CA GLY A 662 -19.72 -43.09 51.08
C GLY A 662 -19.69 -43.50 52.55
N GLY A 663 -18.51 -43.80 53.13
CA GLY A 663 -18.38 -44.30 54.50
C GLY A 663 -18.94 -45.70 54.78
N ILE A 664 -19.34 -46.45 53.73
CA ILE A 664 -19.94 -47.78 53.80
C ILE A 664 -18.83 -48.84 53.70
N ASP A 665 -18.73 -49.74 54.67
CA ASP A 665 -17.79 -50.86 54.62
C ASP A 665 -18.29 -51.96 53.68
N THR A 666 -17.36 -52.66 53.03
CA THR A 666 -17.59 -53.92 52.32
C THR A 666 -18.43 -54.94 53.11
N GLY A 667 -18.31 -54.99 54.44
CA GLY A 667 -19.15 -55.85 55.29
C GLY A 667 -20.65 -55.47 55.26
N GLU A 668 -20.95 -54.18 55.17
CA GLU A 668 -22.33 -53.68 55.07
C GLU A 668 -22.90 -53.95 53.67
N LEU A 669 -22.08 -53.82 52.61
CA LEU A 669 -22.47 -54.20 51.25
C LEU A 669 -22.83 -55.68 51.16
N LEU A 670 -22.10 -56.55 51.86
CA LEU A 670 -22.38 -57.99 51.92
C LEU A 670 -23.68 -58.32 52.65
N SER A 671 -24.12 -57.48 53.59
CA SER A 671 -25.36 -57.68 54.32
C SER A 671 -26.62 -57.48 53.46
N LYS A 672 -26.47 -56.83 52.30
CA LYS A 672 -27.54 -56.58 51.31
C LYS A 672 -27.79 -57.75 50.36
N PHE A 673 -27.09 -58.87 50.52
CA PHE A 673 -27.23 -60.07 49.70
C PHE A 673 -27.62 -61.29 50.56
N ASP A 674 -28.49 -62.15 50.01
CA ASP A 674 -28.95 -63.38 50.65
C ASP A 674 -28.60 -64.64 49.83
N GLY A 675 -28.58 -65.79 50.51
CA GLY A 675 -28.39 -67.11 49.87
C GLY A 675 -27.12 -67.24 49.03
N LEU A 676 -27.26 -67.81 47.83
CA LEU A 676 -26.15 -68.09 46.91
C LEU A 676 -25.48 -66.80 46.39
N GLU A 677 -26.22 -65.69 46.28
CA GLU A 677 -25.68 -64.41 45.80
C GLU A 677 -24.73 -63.77 46.82
N LYS A 678 -24.99 -63.96 48.12
CA LYS A 678 -24.09 -63.53 49.19
C LYS A 678 -22.73 -64.20 49.08
N VAL A 679 -22.71 -65.51 48.80
CA VAL A 679 -21.48 -66.27 48.59
C VAL A 679 -20.71 -65.79 47.35
N GLN A 680 -21.43 -65.47 46.27
CA GLN A 680 -20.86 -64.91 45.05
C GLN A 680 -20.27 -63.50 45.27
N CYS A 681 -20.95 -62.64 46.03
CA CYS A 681 -20.46 -61.32 46.42
C CYS A 681 -19.22 -61.40 47.33
N GLN A 682 -19.24 -62.32 48.31
CA GLN A 682 -18.08 -62.61 49.16
C GLN A 682 -16.88 -63.09 48.33
N SER A 683 -17.12 -63.94 47.33
CA SER A 683 -16.08 -64.41 46.39
C SER A 683 -15.50 -63.24 45.58
N LEU A 684 -16.33 -62.32 45.09
CA LEU A 684 -15.85 -61.12 44.38
C LEU A 684 -15.00 -60.24 45.29
N ILE A 685 -15.48 -59.92 46.51
CA ILE A 685 -14.75 -59.06 47.46
C ILE A 685 -13.42 -59.69 47.87
N SER A 686 -13.40 -60.99 48.13
CA SER A 686 -12.16 -61.72 48.40
C SER A 686 -11.21 -61.68 47.21
N TRP A 687 -11.72 -61.90 45.99
CA TRP A 687 -10.93 -61.92 44.75
C TRP A 687 -10.33 -60.57 44.38
N VAL A 688 -11.06 -59.47 44.57
CA VAL A 688 -10.53 -58.11 44.31
C VAL A 688 -9.53 -57.68 45.39
N ASN A 689 -9.68 -58.16 46.63
CA ASN A 689 -8.75 -57.89 47.73
C ASN A 689 -7.46 -58.73 47.61
N ASP A 690 -7.55 -59.99 47.18
CA ASP A 690 -6.40 -60.88 46.96
C ASP A 690 -5.48 -60.35 45.85
N GLY A 691 -6.05 -59.88 44.73
CA GLY A 691 -5.30 -59.24 43.63
C GLY A 691 -4.73 -57.85 43.94
N SER A 692 -4.71 -57.41 45.19
CA SER A 692 -4.26 -56.08 45.61
C SER A 692 -3.00 -56.06 46.48
N HIS A 693 -2.53 -57.24 46.91
CA HIS A 693 -1.32 -57.40 47.69
C HIS A 693 -0.17 -57.94 46.81
N TYR A 694 0.74 -57.02 46.44
CA TYR A 694 2.15 -57.24 46.09
C TYR A 694 2.60 -57.63 44.66
N THR A 695 3.86 -57.24 44.44
CA THR A 695 4.74 -57.26 43.29
C THR A 695 5.61 -58.53 43.24
N GLN A 696 6.02 -58.88 42.01
CA GLN A 696 7.02 -59.87 41.59
C GLN A 696 6.65 -61.37 41.64
N ASP A 697 6.51 -61.91 40.44
CA ASP A 697 6.55 -63.32 40.03
C ASP A 697 5.66 -64.32 40.78
N ASP A 698 4.46 -64.52 40.25
CA ASP A 698 3.80 -65.82 40.26
C ASP A 698 3.00 -66.04 38.95
N LEU A 699 3.01 -67.27 38.44
CA LEU A 699 2.33 -67.66 37.20
C LEU A 699 0.81 -67.42 37.33
N TYR A 700 0.27 -66.42 36.62
CA TYR A 700 -1.17 -66.23 36.50
C TYR A 700 -1.78 -67.13 35.42
N LEU A 701 -2.76 -67.94 35.81
CA LEU A 701 -3.82 -68.37 34.91
C LEU A 701 -4.68 -67.12 34.63
N ALA A 702 -4.57 -66.57 33.42
CA ALA A 702 -5.50 -65.54 32.97
C ALA A 702 -6.94 -66.05 33.21
N ILE A 703 -7.71 -65.33 34.03
CA ILE A 703 -9.11 -65.72 34.25
C ILE A 703 -9.81 -65.77 32.89
N GLY A 704 -10.52 -66.87 32.63
CA GLY A 704 -11.30 -66.99 31.40
C GLY A 704 -12.36 -65.88 31.35
N GLU A 705 -12.70 -65.43 30.14
CA GLU A 705 -13.70 -64.37 29.89
C GLU A 705 -15.02 -64.62 30.63
N ARG A 706 -15.40 -65.90 30.81
CA ARG A 706 -16.60 -66.32 31.55
C ARG A 706 -16.58 -65.92 33.03
N THR A 707 -15.43 -66.03 33.69
CA THR A 707 -15.27 -65.65 35.10
C THR A 707 -15.26 -64.13 35.25
N ALA A 708 -14.60 -63.42 34.32
CA ALA A 708 -14.63 -61.96 34.26
C ALA A 708 -16.07 -61.42 34.10
N ALA A 709 -16.85 -61.99 33.18
CA ALA A 709 -18.26 -61.66 32.99
C ALA A 709 -19.11 -61.95 34.23
N SER A 710 -18.89 -63.08 34.91
CA SER A 710 -19.59 -63.40 36.16
C SER A 710 -19.30 -62.37 37.26
N TYR A 711 -18.05 -61.95 37.43
CA TYR A 711 -17.67 -60.94 38.41
C TYR A 711 -18.18 -59.54 38.06
N MET A 712 -18.22 -59.17 36.77
CA MET A 712 -18.87 -57.94 36.32
C MET A 712 -20.37 -57.92 36.63
N ARG A 713 -21.06 -59.07 36.51
CA ARG A 713 -22.47 -59.21 36.89
C ARG A 713 -22.69 -59.01 38.39
N ILE A 714 -21.83 -59.59 39.22
CA ILE A 714 -21.91 -59.42 40.68
C ILE A 714 -21.57 -57.97 41.07
N PHE A 715 -20.56 -57.38 40.46
CA PHE A 715 -20.21 -55.97 40.65
C PHE A 715 -21.37 -55.04 40.31
N TYR A 716 -22.08 -55.29 39.20
CA TYR A 716 -23.33 -54.60 38.86
C TYR A 716 -24.39 -54.75 39.96
N LYS A 717 -24.61 -55.99 40.45
CA LYS A 717 -25.56 -56.25 41.52
C LYS A 717 -25.23 -55.53 42.82
N ILE A 718 -23.96 -55.26 43.14
CA ILE A 718 -23.58 -54.46 44.31
C ILE A 718 -24.20 -53.07 44.24
N PHE A 719 -24.11 -52.40 43.07
CA PHE A 719 -24.75 -51.09 42.90
C PHE A 719 -26.28 -51.17 42.90
N LYS A 720 -26.87 -52.26 42.39
CA LYS A 720 -28.32 -52.49 42.42
C LYS A 720 -28.85 -52.73 43.84
N ALA A 721 -28.26 -53.67 44.57
CA ALA A 721 -28.64 -54.01 45.94
C ALA A 721 -28.36 -52.86 46.93
N ALA A 722 -27.34 -52.04 46.67
CA ALA A 722 -27.05 -50.88 47.49
C ALA A 722 -27.93 -49.65 47.21
N ASP A 723 -28.84 -49.70 46.24
CA ASP A 723 -29.66 -48.57 45.75
C ASP A 723 -28.83 -47.40 45.14
N HIS A 724 -27.66 -47.72 44.58
CA HIS A 724 -26.77 -46.78 43.90
C HIS A 724 -26.66 -47.04 42.39
N LEU A 725 -27.67 -47.67 41.80
CA LEU A 725 -27.70 -48.01 40.38
C LEU A 725 -27.61 -46.78 39.47
N ALA A 726 -28.13 -45.63 39.90
CA ALA A 726 -28.00 -44.36 39.19
C ALA A 726 -26.53 -43.97 38.96
N HIS A 727 -25.65 -44.21 39.94
CA HIS A 727 -24.22 -43.95 39.80
C HIS A 727 -23.55 -44.89 38.80
N TYR A 728 -23.88 -46.19 38.85
CA TYR A 728 -23.36 -47.16 37.87
C TYR A 728 -23.79 -46.80 36.44
N LYS A 729 -25.07 -46.46 36.24
CA LYS A 729 -25.61 -45.98 34.96
C LYS A 729 -24.88 -44.73 34.46
N MET A 730 -24.67 -43.75 35.35
CA MET A 730 -23.93 -42.53 35.04
C MET A 730 -22.50 -42.81 34.58
N MET A 731 -21.80 -43.75 35.22
CA MET A 731 -20.40 -44.04 34.90
C MET A 731 -20.21 -44.93 33.67
N MET A 732 -21.15 -45.83 33.39
CA MET A 732 -21.14 -46.66 32.17
C MET A 732 -21.62 -45.89 30.94
N GLY A 733 -22.52 -44.91 31.11
CA GLY A 733 -22.97 -44.06 30.00
C GLY A 733 -23.65 -44.85 28.88
N LYS A 734 -23.16 -44.72 27.65
CA LYS A 734 -23.69 -45.43 26.46
C LYS A 734 -23.40 -46.93 26.46
N ASP A 735 -22.41 -47.35 27.23
CA ASP A 735 -21.97 -48.75 27.34
C ASP A 735 -22.74 -49.49 28.46
N PHE A 736 -23.78 -48.86 29.01
CA PHE A 736 -24.63 -49.47 30.04
C PHE A 736 -25.42 -50.64 29.44
N VAL A 737 -25.25 -51.81 30.04
CA VAL A 737 -26.06 -53.00 29.80
C VAL A 737 -26.59 -53.48 31.15
N ASP A 738 -27.88 -53.79 31.23
CA ASP A 738 -28.42 -54.43 32.42
C ASP A 738 -27.91 -55.87 32.50
N LEU A 739 -26.92 -56.11 33.37
CA LEU A 739 -26.30 -57.43 33.54
C LEU A 739 -27.15 -58.35 34.44
N ALA A 740 -28.22 -57.85 35.05
CA ALA A 740 -29.17 -58.63 35.84
C ALA A 740 -30.60 -58.06 35.72
N PRO A 741 -31.25 -58.26 34.56
CA PRO A 741 -32.65 -57.87 34.37
C PRO A 741 -33.54 -58.66 35.34
N ASP A 742 -34.52 -57.99 35.93
CA ASP A 742 -35.54 -58.63 36.76
C ASP A 742 -36.45 -59.47 35.85
N GLU A 743 -36.70 -60.74 36.19
CA GLU A 743 -37.62 -61.59 35.43
C GLU A 743 -39.03 -60.97 35.43
N PRO A 744 -39.77 -60.99 34.30
CA PRO A 744 -41.09 -60.40 34.24
C PRO A 744 -42.05 -61.14 35.18
N GLU A 745 -42.67 -60.39 36.09
CA GLU A 745 -43.73 -60.86 37.00
C GLU A 745 -44.90 -61.43 36.18
N VAL A 746 -45.13 -62.73 36.29
CA VAL A 746 -46.34 -63.39 35.77
C VAL A 746 -47.51 -62.98 36.67
N ALA A 747 -48.38 -62.11 36.16
CA ALA A 747 -49.62 -61.72 36.81
C ALA A 747 -50.56 -62.94 36.93
N ASN A 748 -50.71 -63.46 38.16
CA ASN A 748 -51.77 -64.39 38.51
C ASN A 748 -53.02 -63.59 38.91
N GLU A 749 -53.91 -63.33 37.96
CA GLU A 749 -55.31 -62.97 38.24
C GLU A 749 -56.09 -64.22 38.65
N VAL A 750 -56.52 -64.27 39.91
CA VAL A 750 -57.51 -65.24 40.38
C VAL A 750 -58.90 -64.70 40.03
N LYS A 751 -59.57 -65.38 39.10
CA LYS A 751 -61.01 -65.24 38.84
C LYS A 751 -61.81 -65.78 40.03
N ILE A 752 -62.74 -64.98 40.53
CA ILE A 752 -63.99 -65.47 41.13
C ILE A 752 -65.12 -64.90 40.27
N GLU A 753 -65.78 -65.73 39.47
CA GLU A 753 -67.14 -65.45 39.03
C GLU A 753 -67.98 -66.73 39.06
N SER A 754 -69.15 -66.56 39.64
CA SER A 754 -70.22 -67.53 39.84
C SER A 754 -70.89 -67.96 38.53
N ILE A 755 -71.07 -69.28 38.39
CA ILE A 755 -72.25 -70.04 37.92
C ILE A 755 -73.29 -69.19 37.16
N THR A 756 -73.59 -69.45 35.89
CA THR A 756 -74.58 -70.47 35.45
C THR A 756 -74.37 -70.97 34.00
N ALA A 757 -74.87 -72.19 33.78
CA ALA A 757 -75.17 -72.91 32.53
C ALA A 757 -75.83 -72.03 31.42
N ASP A 758 -75.83 -72.36 30.12
CA ASP A 758 -76.10 -73.64 29.46
C ASP A 758 -75.62 -73.65 27.99
N GLU A 759 -75.57 -74.87 27.44
CA GLU A 759 -75.76 -75.35 26.05
C GLU A 759 -76.26 -74.36 24.98
N ALA A 760 -76.11 -74.55 23.66
CA ALA A 760 -75.29 -75.33 22.74
C ALA A 760 -75.72 -74.86 21.33
N ASP A 761 -74.81 -75.02 20.37
CA ASP A 761 -75.09 -75.25 18.94
C ASP A 761 -75.39 -74.08 17.97
N GLY A 762 -74.86 -74.24 16.74
CA GLY A 762 -75.59 -73.81 15.53
C GLY A 762 -75.10 -72.65 14.65
N ALA A 763 -73.98 -72.86 13.93
CA ALA A 763 -73.78 -72.55 12.50
C ALA A 763 -73.76 -71.11 11.90
N GLN A 764 -72.61 -70.83 11.27
CA GLN A 764 -72.36 -70.25 9.93
C GLN A 764 -72.86 -68.84 9.54
N LYS A 765 -71.90 -67.95 9.21
CA LYS A 765 -71.84 -67.29 7.89
C LYS A 765 -70.45 -66.73 7.56
N THR A 766 -70.07 -66.98 6.30
CA THR A 766 -68.87 -66.61 5.52
C THR A 766 -68.51 -65.11 5.46
N LYS A 767 -67.21 -64.78 5.47
CA LYS A 767 -66.45 -64.18 4.33
C LYS A 767 -65.03 -63.74 4.75
N GLU A 768 -64.04 -64.17 3.97
CA GLU A 768 -62.67 -63.63 3.92
C GLU A 768 -62.59 -62.29 3.17
N THR A 769 -61.55 -61.49 3.46
CA THR A 769 -60.59 -60.73 2.59
C THR A 769 -60.15 -59.43 3.31
N VAL A 770 -58.86 -59.21 3.64
CA VAL A 770 -57.63 -58.90 2.86
C VAL A 770 -57.36 -57.38 2.70
N GLU A 771 -56.14 -57.01 3.15
CA GLU A 771 -55.21 -55.92 2.74
C GLU A 771 -55.53 -54.40 2.74
N ALA A 772 -54.46 -53.70 3.17
CA ALA A 772 -53.82 -52.48 2.62
C ALA A 772 -54.33 -51.06 2.95
N SER A 773 -53.32 -50.21 3.23
CA SER A 773 -53.32 -48.74 3.32
C SER A 773 -53.93 -48.04 2.09
N PRO A 774 -54.27 -46.73 2.15
CA PRO A 774 -53.40 -45.73 1.48
C PRO A 774 -53.47 -44.25 2.00
N THR A 775 -52.81 -43.41 1.20
CA THR A 775 -52.38 -41.99 1.20
C THR A 775 -53.38 -40.88 0.75
N LYS A 776 -53.00 -39.60 1.05
CA LYS A 776 -53.06 -38.32 0.25
C LYS A 776 -54.39 -37.69 -0.29
N GLY A 777 -54.50 -36.34 -0.17
CA GLY A 777 -54.72 -35.43 -1.32
C GLY A 777 -55.91 -34.41 -1.35
N ALA A 778 -55.57 -33.10 -1.30
CA ALA A 778 -56.05 -31.91 -2.08
C ALA A 778 -57.53 -31.46 -2.28
N ALA A 779 -57.76 -30.13 -2.22
CA ALA A 779 -58.35 -29.21 -3.26
C ALA A 779 -59.48 -28.21 -2.87
N ALA A 780 -59.22 -26.92 -3.17
CA ALA A 780 -59.99 -25.82 -3.84
C ALA A 780 -61.43 -25.31 -3.45
N ASN A 781 -61.51 -23.98 -3.20
CA ASN A 781 -62.45 -22.87 -3.57
C ASN A 781 -64.00 -23.00 -3.66
N PRO A 782 -64.78 -21.89 -3.42
CA PRO A 782 -65.27 -21.02 -4.53
C PRO A 782 -65.51 -19.49 -4.23
N GLN A 783 -65.94 -18.75 -5.28
CA GLN A 783 -66.06 -17.28 -5.49
C GLN A 783 -67.43 -16.60 -5.19
N ASP A 784 -67.36 -15.25 -5.04
CA ASP A 784 -68.22 -14.10 -5.48
C ASP A 784 -69.67 -13.82 -5.02
N ILE A 785 -69.96 -12.53 -4.69
CA ILE A 785 -70.91 -11.55 -5.35
C ILE A 785 -71.26 -10.32 -4.43
N SER A 786 -71.05 -9.08 -4.97
CA SER A 786 -71.71 -7.72 -4.85
C SER A 786 -72.50 -7.26 -3.59
N GLU A 787 -72.76 -5.99 -3.18
CA GLU A 787 -72.65 -4.60 -3.68
C GLU A 787 -73.12 -3.61 -2.55
N VAL A 788 -72.99 -2.28 -2.79
CA VAL A 788 -73.67 -1.10 -2.17
C VAL A 788 -72.89 -0.17 -1.18
N GLN A 789 -72.85 1.11 -1.59
CA GLN A 789 -72.26 2.38 -1.05
C GLN A 789 -73.20 3.14 -0.05
N PRO A 790 -72.97 4.43 0.35
CA PRO A 790 -71.83 5.13 0.98
C PRO A 790 -72.27 6.02 2.21
N ILE A 791 -71.39 6.92 2.72
CA ILE A 791 -71.67 8.35 3.13
C ILE A 791 -70.93 8.88 4.41
N LEU A 792 -70.29 10.06 4.22
CA LEU A 792 -70.00 11.27 5.05
C LEU A 792 -68.76 11.42 5.98
N GLU A 793 -67.94 12.42 5.58
CA GLU A 793 -67.08 13.30 6.38
C GLU A 793 -67.87 14.31 7.24
N PRO A 794 -67.19 15.14 8.05
CA PRO A 794 -67.21 16.57 7.73
C PRO A 794 -65.84 17.28 7.85
N GLY A 795 -65.64 18.29 6.98
CA GLY A 795 -64.48 19.17 6.95
C GLY A 795 -64.64 20.52 7.67
N LEU A 796 -63.66 21.41 7.47
CA LEU A 796 -63.79 22.87 7.62
C LEU A 796 -62.83 23.61 6.67
N VAL A 797 -63.18 24.86 6.35
CA VAL A 797 -63.01 25.60 5.09
C VAL A 797 -62.08 26.84 5.26
N VAL A 798 -61.07 27.00 4.37
CA VAL A 798 -60.73 28.12 3.41
C VAL A 798 -61.05 29.59 3.85
N PRO A 799 -60.23 30.66 3.55
CA PRO A 799 -59.96 31.06 2.16
C PRO A 799 -58.66 31.81 1.73
N LEU A 800 -58.44 31.71 0.41
CA LEU A 800 -57.60 32.56 -0.46
C LEU A 800 -58.23 33.93 -0.73
N SER A 801 -57.39 34.92 -1.08
CA SER A 801 -57.76 35.93 -2.08
C SER A 801 -56.55 36.43 -2.90
N LEU A 802 -56.85 36.72 -4.17
CA LEU A 802 -55.99 37.08 -5.30
C LEU A 802 -55.62 38.58 -5.33
N ALA A 803 -54.48 38.95 -5.95
CA ALA A 803 -54.39 40.09 -6.90
C ALA A 803 -52.99 40.23 -7.58
N VAL A 804 -52.97 39.94 -8.89
CA VAL A 804 -52.34 40.56 -10.08
C VAL A 804 -51.34 41.75 -9.95
N ASN A 805 -50.14 41.54 -10.54
CA ASN A 805 -49.20 42.38 -11.37
C ASN A 805 -49.51 43.90 -11.64
N PRO A 806 -48.54 44.80 -12.01
CA PRO A 806 -47.43 44.58 -12.99
C PRO A 806 -46.11 45.43 -12.90
N ILE A 807 -45.09 45.01 -13.72
CA ILE A 807 -44.11 45.75 -14.56
C ILE A 807 -43.29 46.93 -13.93
N THR A 808 -41.95 46.92 -13.94
CA THR A 808 -41.13 47.65 -14.95
C THR A 808 -39.62 47.27 -14.97
N LEU A 809 -39.07 47.27 -16.18
CA LEU A 809 -37.65 47.31 -16.58
C LEU A 809 -37.00 48.67 -16.23
N ASP A 810 -35.68 48.70 -15.97
CA ASP A 810 -34.68 49.58 -16.63
C ASP A 810 -33.28 49.41 -15.98
N LEU A 811 -32.26 48.97 -16.74
CA LEU A 811 -31.18 49.75 -17.38
C LEU A 811 -30.02 50.16 -16.45
N LEU A 812 -28.86 49.49 -16.65
CA LEU A 812 -27.43 49.95 -16.74
C LEU A 812 -27.02 51.40 -16.32
N PRO A 813 -25.72 51.78 -16.21
CA PRO A 813 -24.42 51.04 -16.11
C PRO A 813 -23.41 51.62 -15.07
N ASN A 814 -22.22 51.00 -15.00
CA ASN A 814 -20.85 51.51 -14.72
C ASN A 814 -20.60 52.64 -13.70
N THR A 815 -19.58 52.43 -12.85
CA THR A 815 -18.43 53.35 -12.74
C THR A 815 -17.17 52.65 -12.20
N GLU A 816 -16.07 52.93 -12.88
CA GLU A 816 -14.67 52.64 -12.55
C GLU A 816 -14.17 53.46 -11.35
N SER A 817 -13.11 52.98 -10.69
CA SER A 817 -11.94 53.79 -10.30
C SER A 817 -10.85 52.84 -9.77
N VAL A 818 -9.76 52.63 -10.49
CA VAL A 818 -8.55 53.46 -10.66
C VAL A 818 -7.40 52.95 -9.77
N GLU A 819 -6.37 52.56 -10.50
CA GLU A 819 -4.95 52.41 -10.21
C GLU A 819 -4.40 53.10 -8.94
N THR A 820 -3.41 52.47 -8.30
CA THR A 820 -2.05 53.07 -8.33
C THR A 820 -0.97 52.07 -7.91
N THR A 821 0.09 52.18 -8.67
CA THR A 821 1.32 51.43 -8.81
C THR A 821 2.49 52.00 -7.98
N ILE A 822 3.47 51.14 -7.66
CA ILE A 822 4.94 51.41 -7.58
C ILE A 822 5.43 52.16 -6.29
N PRO A 823 6.69 52.07 -5.78
CA PRO A 823 7.95 51.46 -6.30
C PRO A 823 8.81 50.59 -5.33
N GLN A 824 9.73 49.81 -5.89
CA GLN A 824 11.06 49.46 -5.32
C GLN A 824 12.01 50.68 -5.39
N PRO A 825 13.05 50.85 -4.53
CA PRO A 825 14.40 50.42 -4.97
C PRO A 825 15.47 50.11 -3.88
N ALA A 826 16.42 49.25 -4.31
CA ALA A 826 17.89 49.36 -4.22
C ALA A 826 18.73 49.07 -2.93
N ALA A 827 19.73 48.19 -3.16
CA ALA A 827 21.17 48.28 -2.83
C ALA A 827 21.75 47.74 -1.49
N HIS A 828 22.49 46.62 -1.60
CA HIS A 828 23.91 46.29 -1.23
C HIS A 828 24.67 47.07 -0.11
N PRO A 829 25.81 46.58 0.49
CA PRO A 829 26.75 45.50 0.08
C PRO A 829 27.42 44.64 1.21
N SER A 830 28.36 43.76 0.79
CA SER A 830 29.67 43.44 1.42
C SER A 830 29.80 42.23 2.39
N THR A 831 30.45 41.13 1.94
CA THR A 831 31.83 40.63 2.28
C THR A 831 31.84 39.72 3.53
N GLN A 832 32.53 38.57 3.63
CA GLN A 832 33.83 38.15 3.12
C GLN A 832 34.10 36.64 3.47
N SER A 833 34.94 35.97 2.65
CA SER A 833 35.91 34.89 3.02
C SER A 833 35.39 33.54 3.56
N SER A 834 35.80 32.31 3.19
CA SER A 834 36.92 31.68 2.48
C SER A 834 36.60 30.16 2.45
N LEU A 835 36.60 29.39 1.35
CA LEU A 835 37.74 28.67 0.71
C LEU A 835 38.64 27.95 1.75
N LEU A 836 38.99 26.66 1.74
CA LEU A 836 39.20 25.52 0.80
C LEU A 836 39.56 24.28 1.70
N PRO A 837 40.02 23.08 1.24
CA PRO A 837 39.81 22.31 0.00
C PRO A 837 39.44 20.81 0.27
N PRO A 838 39.20 20.02 -0.80
CA PRO A 838 38.94 18.58 -0.74
C PRO A 838 40.22 17.74 -0.81
N ALA A 839 40.18 16.53 -0.21
CA ALA A 839 41.23 15.53 -0.33
C ALA A 839 40.97 14.61 -1.54
N THR A 840 42.01 14.41 -2.35
CA THR A 840 42.17 13.32 -3.34
C THR A 840 43.61 12.77 -3.20
N PRO A 841 44.07 11.78 -3.98
CA PRO A 841 44.34 10.41 -3.51
C PRO A 841 45.82 10.00 -3.67
N GLU A 842 46.28 8.96 -2.97
CA GLU A 842 47.51 8.26 -3.34
C GLU A 842 47.37 6.74 -3.11
N ASP A 843 47.17 6.07 -4.24
CA ASP A 843 47.86 4.90 -4.78
C ASP A 843 48.74 3.95 -3.93
N GLU A 844 48.67 2.70 -4.41
CA GLU A 844 49.67 1.63 -4.46
C GLU A 844 49.73 0.48 -3.41
N LEU A 845 49.23 -0.67 -3.92
CA LEU A 845 49.87 -1.99 -4.01
C LEU A 845 50.03 -2.88 -2.77
N GLY A 846 49.49 -4.10 -2.86
CA GLY A 846 50.17 -5.27 -2.28
C GLY A 846 49.36 -6.51 -1.87
N ILE A 847 48.75 -7.22 -2.83
CA ILE A 847 48.67 -8.71 -3.00
C ILE A 847 48.22 -9.62 -1.80
N PRO A 848 47.88 -10.94 -2.00
CA PRO A 848 46.56 -11.46 -1.65
C PRO A 848 46.60 -12.61 -0.60
N PHE A 849 45.45 -12.96 -0.02
CA PHE A 849 45.06 -14.35 0.28
C PHE A 849 43.55 -14.44 0.51
#